data_AF-A0A8H4RMG8-F1
#
_entry.id   AF-A0A8H4RMG8-F1
#
_cell.length_a   1.000
_cell.length_b   1.000
_cell.length_c   1.000
_cell.angle_alpha   90.00
_cell.angle_beta   90.00
_cell.angle_gamma   90.00
#
_symmetry.space_group_name_H-M   'P 1'
#
loop_
_entity.id
_entity.type
_entity.pdbx_description
1 polymer ?
#
loop_
_entity_poly.entity_id
_entity_poly.type
_entity_poly.pdbx_seq_one_letter_code
_entity_poly.pdbx_strand_id
1 'polypeptide(L)'
;MDQSIQRALNDKLYDKRKVGALDLERVIRDLTAAKEFERIKKIIEQLCNDFAYAVHQPHARNGGLIGLAAAAIALGPELARYLDEIVPPVLACFTDQDARVRYYACESMYNIAKVAKGEALPYFNDIFDALCKLGADSELSVKNGAELLDRLIKDIVSESAATYVSVLHTSEDSVVDNDKDSQDDSVDLPPAFSLARFIPLLKERIYVINPFTRTFLVGWITLLDSIPDLELVSYLPEFLGGLFKFLSDPNRDVHVATQGALERFLSEIKRISRIKKGIEESRKSRSEGKRKRSGSMDSDASIAPDAGGDDESATAADEKDVSSDDDWVPGQDVQVNHKEILEILTANLDSPLEFLDICPEEVLPFAPKILAHLLPAMASGLEPIRQAAARVNTSLMDYVVSLSDEGAPSEPSSSGPSRIPTSILKDSTNNERRDSSTNTRGSISGAREPDRRESEVQTPPPPFNKTPTPTPPARHQVDLDYAAAVNSLTLLFLNDHEATRVAALTWLLMLHKKAPKKVLAINDGTFPALLKTLSDPAEAVVTRDLQLLSQISRNSGDDYFTSFMENLLQLFSTDRKLLETRGNLIIRQLCVSLSAERIYRTLADCIEKEEDVEFASIMVQNLNNNLITAPQLAELRKRLRNLETKDGQAFFVALFRSWCYNAVATFSLCLLAQAYEQAYNLLQIFAELEMTVNMLIQIDKLVQLLESPVFTYLRLQLLEPEKFPHLYKCLYGLLMLLPQSAAFAALKNRLNSVSAIGFLHIAPRAYVSQSRNNSVVEAISSLQLHTRQKSTETHTSSFSAPTNAGPSNFDRSSRLKGRDEGGIRWNELLEKFKSVQERARRAQRPGGELDDGLGMLDARAGEGLDGKAFKELGRLQGPPLPVKDTPATPAGPQASKSKSSLGKFGRLGGAVSGSRPKR
;
A
#
# COMPACT_ATOMS: atom_id res chain seq x y z
N MET A 1 63.61 -22.94 -37.17
CA MET A 1 63.10 -22.69 -38.55
C MET A 1 64.24 -22.48 -39.54
N ASP A 2 64.04 -22.78 -40.82
CA ASP A 2 65.01 -22.50 -41.88
C ASP A 2 65.28 -20.99 -42.03
N GLN A 3 66.51 -20.64 -42.41
CA GLN A 3 66.95 -19.24 -42.47
C GLN A 3 66.21 -18.43 -43.56
N SER A 4 65.71 -19.10 -44.61
CA SER A 4 64.86 -18.50 -45.65
C SER A 4 63.50 -18.05 -45.08
N ILE A 5 62.85 -18.92 -44.30
CA ILE A 5 61.57 -18.65 -43.64
C ILE A 5 61.74 -17.51 -42.63
N GLN A 6 62.79 -17.54 -41.80
CA GLN A 6 63.07 -16.48 -40.84
C GLN A 6 63.24 -15.11 -41.51
N ARG A 7 63.95 -15.06 -42.65
CA ARG A 7 64.12 -13.81 -43.42
C ARG A 7 62.82 -13.34 -44.05
N ALA A 8 62.01 -14.25 -44.58
CA ALA A 8 60.73 -13.92 -45.21
C ALA A 8 59.72 -13.37 -44.19
N LEU A 9 59.64 -13.97 -42.99
CA LEU A 9 58.75 -13.51 -41.91
C LEU A 9 59.17 -12.14 -41.34
N ASN A 10 60.47 -11.82 -41.33
CA ASN A 10 60.98 -10.52 -40.92
C ASN A 10 60.95 -9.43 -42.02
N ASP A 11 60.47 -9.74 -43.23
CA ASP A 11 60.41 -8.75 -44.31
C ASP A 11 59.35 -7.67 -44.00
N LYS A 12 59.58 -6.46 -44.53
CA LYS A 12 58.67 -5.32 -44.37
C LYS A 12 57.40 -5.49 -45.20
N LEU A 13 57.47 -6.17 -46.34
CA LEU A 13 56.34 -6.40 -47.25
C LEU A 13 55.47 -7.56 -46.78
N TYR A 14 54.16 -7.32 -46.72
CA TYR A 14 53.18 -8.33 -46.33
C TYR A 14 53.21 -9.57 -47.23
N ASP A 15 53.27 -9.39 -48.55
CA ASP A 15 53.26 -10.52 -49.50
C ASP A 15 54.42 -11.49 -49.28
N LYS A 16 55.59 -10.99 -48.90
CA LYS A 16 56.74 -11.82 -48.58
C LYS A 16 56.59 -12.55 -47.24
N ARG A 17 56.03 -11.89 -46.23
CA ARG A 17 55.68 -12.56 -44.96
C ARG A 17 54.68 -13.68 -45.18
N LYS A 18 53.68 -13.45 -46.04
CA LYS A 18 52.68 -14.46 -46.44
C LYS A 18 53.31 -15.67 -47.12
N VAL A 19 54.25 -15.46 -48.05
CA VAL A 19 55.00 -16.56 -48.67
C VAL A 19 55.80 -17.33 -47.61
N GLY A 20 56.51 -16.63 -46.73
CA GLY A 20 57.25 -17.27 -45.63
C GLY A 20 56.35 -18.08 -44.70
N ALA A 21 55.13 -17.61 -44.44
CA ALA A 21 54.14 -18.31 -43.63
C ALA A 21 53.59 -19.56 -44.32
N LEU A 22 53.35 -19.53 -45.64
CA LEU A 22 52.94 -20.71 -46.41
C LEU A 22 54.04 -21.78 -46.47
N ASP A 23 55.30 -21.36 -46.59
CA ASP A 23 56.45 -22.27 -46.53
C ASP A 23 56.58 -22.89 -45.13
N LEU A 24 56.41 -22.09 -44.08
CA LEU A 24 56.38 -22.56 -42.70
C LEU A 24 55.23 -23.55 -42.45
N GLU A 25 54.04 -23.26 -42.98
CA GLU A 25 52.87 -24.13 -42.90
C GLU A 25 53.17 -25.50 -43.51
N ARG A 26 53.79 -25.53 -44.71
CA ARG A 26 54.20 -26.78 -45.35
C ARG A 26 55.18 -27.57 -44.49
N VAL A 27 56.21 -26.91 -43.95
CA VAL A 27 57.20 -27.55 -43.07
C VAL A 27 56.53 -28.16 -41.83
N ILE A 28 55.61 -27.44 -41.19
CA ILE A 28 54.92 -27.95 -39.99
C ILE A 28 53.99 -29.12 -40.37
N ARG A 29 53.30 -29.09 -41.52
CA ARG A 29 52.50 -30.23 -42.00
C ARG A 29 53.37 -31.48 -42.21
N ASP A 30 54.53 -31.33 -42.84
CA ASP A 30 55.46 -32.43 -43.07
C ASP A 30 56.01 -33.00 -41.75
N LEU A 31 56.38 -32.13 -40.80
CA LEU A 31 56.82 -32.54 -39.46
C LEU A 31 55.71 -33.21 -38.65
N THR A 32 54.47 -32.74 -38.78
CA THR A 32 53.31 -33.33 -38.10
C THR A 32 53.03 -34.72 -38.67
N ALA A 33 53.11 -34.89 -40.00
CA ALA A 33 52.99 -36.19 -40.66
C ALA A 33 54.13 -37.16 -40.26
N ALA A 34 55.34 -36.63 -40.05
CA ALA A 34 56.49 -37.38 -39.54
C ALA A 34 56.47 -37.60 -38.02
N LYS A 35 55.50 -37.03 -37.29
CA LYS A 35 55.39 -37.04 -35.81
C LYS A 35 56.61 -36.47 -35.08
N GLU A 36 57.28 -35.49 -35.67
CA GLU A 36 58.45 -34.82 -35.08
C GLU A 36 58.05 -33.65 -34.15
N PHE A 37 57.31 -33.94 -33.09
CA PHE A 37 56.72 -32.94 -32.18
C PHE A 37 57.74 -32.02 -31.49
N GLU A 38 58.92 -32.52 -31.14
CA GLU A 38 60.00 -31.72 -30.54
C GLU A 38 60.52 -30.60 -31.46
N ARG A 39 60.58 -30.85 -32.77
CA ARG A 39 60.99 -29.81 -33.73
C ARG A 39 59.89 -28.78 -33.91
N ILE A 40 58.62 -29.20 -33.90
CA ILE A 40 57.47 -28.31 -33.96
C ILE A 40 57.49 -27.38 -32.74
N LYS A 41 57.67 -27.92 -31.54
CA LYS A 41 57.79 -27.14 -30.30
C LYS A 41 58.91 -26.10 -30.40
N LYS A 42 60.12 -26.49 -30.81
CA LYS A 42 61.23 -25.55 -31.04
C LYS A 42 60.92 -24.47 -32.06
N ILE A 43 60.15 -24.77 -33.10
CA ILE A 43 59.71 -23.78 -34.10
C ILE A 43 58.74 -22.78 -33.46
N ILE A 44 57.77 -23.27 -32.66
CA ILE A 44 56.80 -22.43 -31.95
C ILE A 44 57.50 -21.55 -30.92
N GLU A 45 58.37 -22.11 -30.08
CA GLU A 45 59.20 -21.36 -29.12
C GLU A 45 60.00 -20.26 -29.82
N GLN A 46 60.54 -20.54 -31.01
CA GLN A 46 61.26 -19.55 -31.80
C GLN A 46 60.32 -18.44 -32.31
N LEU A 47 59.11 -18.76 -32.80
CA LEU A 47 58.12 -17.77 -33.20
C LEU A 47 57.63 -16.93 -32.02
N CYS A 48 57.53 -17.50 -30.83
CA CYS A 48 57.13 -16.79 -29.63
C CYS A 48 58.24 -15.84 -29.15
N ASN A 49 59.44 -16.37 -28.90
CA ASN A 49 60.54 -15.64 -28.24
C ASN A 49 61.26 -14.66 -29.18
N ASP A 50 61.58 -15.08 -30.40
CA ASP A 50 62.37 -14.27 -31.33
C ASP A 50 61.52 -13.27 -32.12
N PHE A 51 60.20 -13.51 -32.22
CA PHE A 51 59.29 -12.69 -33.04
C PHE A 51 58.17 -12.05 -32.21
N ALA A 52 57.22 -12.82 -31.66
CA ALA A 52 56.02 -12.26 -31.02
C ALA A 52 56.35 -11.39 -29.79
N TYR A 53 57.30 -11.82 -28.95
CA TYR A 53 57.79 -11.04 -27.80
C TYR A 53 58.87 -10.01 -28.15
N ALA A 54 59.23 -9.84 -29.42
CA ALA A 54 60.24 -8.85 -29.83
C ALA A 54 59.66 -7.43 -29.81
N VAL A 55 59.48 -6.85 -28.62
CA VAL A 55 58.84 -5.53 -28.38
C VAL A 55 59.50 -4.39 -29.15
N HIS A 56 60.80 -4.47 -29.44
CA HIS A 56 61.52 -3.44 -30.18
C HIS A 56 61.39 -3.53 -31.72
N GLN A 57 60.78 -4.60 -32.26
CA GLN A 57 60.70 -4.84 -33.70
C GLN A 57 59.27 -5.17 -34.16
N PRO A 58 58.47 -4.17 -34.57
CA PRO A 58 57.07 -4.40 -34.97
C PRO A 58 56.94 -5.29 -36.22
N HIS A 59 57.91 -5.27 -37.12
CA HIS A 59 57.92 -6.17 -38.29
C HIS A 59 58.14 -7.63 -37.89
N ALA A 60 59.00 -7.88 -36.90
CA ALA A 60 59.20 -9.22 -36.34
C ALA A 60 57.91 -9.71 -35.66
N ARG A 61 57.25 -8.88 -34.85
CA ARG A 61 55.97 -9.24 -34.23
C ARG A 61 54.89 -9.58 -35.25
N ASN A 62 54.75 -8.78 -36.31
CA ASN A 62 53.83 -9.10 -37.42
C ASN A 62 54.17 -10.44 -38.09
N GLY A 63 55.46 -10.71 -38.32
CA GLY A 63 55.93 -12.00 -38.84
C GLY A 63 55.63 -13.17 -37.92
N GLY A 64 55.85 -12.98 -36.60
CA GLY A 64 55.56 -13.97 -35.56
C GLY A 64 54.09 -14.29 -35.48
N LEU A 65 53.22 -13.28 -35.45
CA LEU A 65 51.76 -13.43 -35.42
C LEU A 65 51.25 -14.21 -36.64
N ILE A 66 51.71 -13.85 -37.85
CA ILE A 66 51.33 -14.57 -39.08
C ILE A 66 51.88 -16.00 -39.06
N GLY A 67 53.12 -16.18 -38.57
CA GLY A 67 53.75 -17.50 -38.45
C GLY A 67 53.04 -18.41 -37.46
N LEU A 68 52.60 -17.90 -36.31
CA LEU A 68 51.83 -18.64 -35.30
C LEU A 68 50.45 -19.05 -35.84
N ALA A 69 49.79 -18.16 -36.60
CA ALA A 69 48.53 -18.51 -37.27
C ALA A 69 48.73 -19.60 -38.33
N ALA A 70 49.80 -19.52 -39.12
CA ALA A 70 50.16 -20.56 -40.10
C ALA A 70 50.51 -21.89 -39.42
N ALA A 71 51.23 -21.85 -38.29
CA ALA A 71 51.49 -23.03 -37.48
C ALA A 71 50.20 -23.66 -36.97
N ALA A 72 49.26 -22.86 -36.46
CA ALA A 72 47.96 -23.35 -36.01
C ALA A 72 47.16 -24.03 -37.14
N ILE A 73 47.13 -23.45 -38.33
CA ILE A 73 46.48 -24.03 -39.52
C ILE A 73 47.16 -25.34 -39.95
N ALA A 74 48.49 -25.43 -39.84
CA ALA A 74 49.24 -26.63 -40.19
C ALA A 74 49.00 -27.78 -39.21
N LEU A 75 48.94 -27.48 -37.91
CA LEU A 75 48.77 -28.46 -36.83
C LEU A 75 47.37 -29.09 -36.81
N GLY A 76 46.35 -28.33 -37.19
CA GLY A 76 44.97 -28.83 -37.25
C GLY A 76 44.54 -29.44 -35.91
N PRO A 77 44.16 -30.73 -35.85
CA PRO A 77 43.77 -31.39 -34.60
C PRO A 77 44.84 -31.42 -33.51
N GLU A 78 46.12 -31.41 -33.87
CA GLU A 78 47.23 -31.46 -32.91
C GLU A 78 47.51 -30.09 -32.25
N LEU A 79 46.81 -29.02 -32.68
CA LEU A 79 46.97 -27.67 -32.17
C LEU A 79 46.77 -27.57 -30.66
N ALA A 80 45.81 -28.33 -30.11
CA ALA A 80 45.44 -28.26 -28.69
C ALA A 80 46.67 -28.30 -27.77
N ARG A 81 47.64 -29.19 -28.05
CA ARG A 81 48.86 -29.41 -27.27
C ARG A 81 49.82 -28.22 -27.21
N TYR A 82 49.64 -27.24 -28.09
CA TYR A 82 50.51 -26.08 -28.23
C TYR A 82 49.81 -24.77 -27.89
N LEU A 83 48.51 -24.79 -27.56
CA LEU A 83 47.75 -23.56 -27.30
C LEU A 83 48.29 -22.78 -26.10
N ASP A 84 48.79 -23.46 -25.05
CA ASP A 84 49.36 -22.80 -23.86
C ASP A 84 50.61 -21.97 -24.21
N GLU A 85 51.35 -22.37 -25.25
CA GLU A 85 52.53 -21.65 -25.74
C GLU A 85 52.19 -20.60 -26.80
N ILE A 86 51.13 -20.83 -27.62
CA ILE A 86 50.76 -19.99 -28.76
C ILE A 86 49.88 -18.80 -28.34
N VAL A 87 48.91 -19.01 -27.44
CA VAL A 87 47.88 -18.01 -27.10
C VAL A 87 48.47 -16.81 -26.34
N PRO A 88 49.28 -16.96 -25.28
CA PRO A 88 49.76 -15.82 -24.49
C PRO A 88 50.57 -14.77 -25.28
N PRO A 89 51.49 -15.13 -26.21
CA PRO A 89 52.19 -14.16 -27.05
C PRO A 89 51.26 -13.37 -27.98
N VAL A 90 50.21 -14.00 -28.51
CA VAL A 90 49.21 -13.34 -29.37
C VAL A 90 48.38 -12.36 -28.54
N LEU A 91 47.95 -12.77 -27.35
CA LEU A 91 47.22 -11.90 -26.40
C LEU A 91 48.05 -10.68 -25.98
N ALA A 92 49.35 -10.85 -25.74
CA ALA A 92 50.24 -9.74 -25.42
C ALA A 92 50.26 -8.67 -26.53
N CYS A 93 50.15 -9.09 -27.80
CA CYS A 93 50.13 -8.19 -28.95
C CYS A 93 48.81 -7.41 -29.11
N PHE A 94 47.73 -7.77 -28.41
CA PHE A 94 46.48 -6.99 -28.43
C PHE A 94 46.59 -5.59 -27.82
N THR A 95 47.60 -5.37 -26.97
CA THR A 95 47.85 -4.05 -26.35
C THR A 95 49.08 -3.35 -26.91
N ASP A 96 49.57 -3.80 -28.09
CA ASP A 96 50.75 -3.23 -28.72
C ASP A 96 50.55 -1.75 -29.08
N GLN A 97 51.62 -0.97 -29.09
CA GLN A 97 51.58 0.45 -29.48
C GLN A 97 51.29 0.62 -30.99
N ASP A 98 51.79 -0.27 -31.85
CA ASP A 98 51.53 -0.23 -33.29
C ASP A 98 50.18 -0.89 -33.60
N ALA A 99 49.25 -0.11 -34.14
CA ALA A 99 47.91 -0.61 -34.48
C ALA A 99 47.91 -1.72 -35.53
N ARG A 100 48.93 -1.80 -36.41
CA ARG A 100 49.05 -2.92 -37.35
C ARG A 100 49.35 -4.22 -36.62
N VAL A 101 50.17 -4.17 -35.57
CA VAL A 101 50.45 -5.35 -34.73
C VAL A 101 49.18 -5.79 -34.03
N ARG A 102 48.41 -4.85 -33.45
CA ARG A 102 47.09 -5.16 -32.85
C ARG A 102 46.12 -5.78 -33.85
N TYR A 103 46.04 -5.23 -35.07
CA TYR A 103 45.22 -5.79 -36.15
C TYR A 103 45.62 -7.23 -36.51
N TYR A 104 46.92 -7.47 -36.73
CA TYR A 104 47.41 -8.82 -37.04
C TYR A 104 47.25 -9.78 -35.85
N ALA A 105 47.27 -9.29 -34.61
CA ALA A 105 46.96 -10.12 -33.46
C ALA A 105 45.49 -10.58 -33.50
N CYS A 106 44.54 -9.70 -33.86
CA CYS A 106 43.14 -10.07 -34.04
C CYS A 106 42.97 -11.10 -35.17
N GLU A 107 43.62 -10.87 -36.31
CA GLU A 107 43.56 -11.78 -37.46
C GLU A 107 44.19 -13.15 -37.14
N SER A 108 45.33 -13.17 -36.45
CA SER A 108 45.98 -14.40 -36.04
C SER A 108 45.17 -15.16 -35.00
N MET A 109 44.63 -14.49 -33.98
CA MET A 109 43.77 -15.12 -32.98
C MET A 109 42.49 -15.66 -33.61
N TYR A 110 41.89 -14.95 -34.59
CA TYR A 110 40.74 -15.45 -35.35
C TYR A 110 41.06 -16.77 -36.06
N ASN A 111 42.21 -16.85 -36.75
CA ASN A 111 42.62 -18.07 -37.44
C ASN A 111 42.94 -19.21 -36.46
N ILE A 112 43.57 -18.91 -35.32
CA ILE A 112 43.85 -19.89 -34.26
C ILE A 112 42.53 -20.42 -33.68
N ALA A 113 41.62 -19.54 -33.26
CA ALA A 113 40.32 -19.91 -32.70
C ALA A 113 39.45 -20.69 -33.70
N LYS A 114 39.53 -20.36 -34.99
CA LYS A 114 38.81 -21.07 -36.05
C LYS A 114 39.25 -22.54 -36.18
N VAL A 115 40.52 -22.83 -35.92
CA VAL A 115 41.06 -24.19 -35.92
C VAL A 115 40.83 -24.88 -34.58
N ALA A 116 41.08 -24.17 -33.47
CA ALA A 116 40.96 -24.69 -32.11
C ALA A 116 39.50 -25.01 -31.71
N LYS A 117 38.52 -24.24 -32.19
CA LYS A 117 37.09 -24.37 -31.84
C LYS A 117 36.90 -24.41 -30.32
N GLY A 118 36.33 -25.49 -29.77
CA GLY A 118 36.11 -25.67 -28.33
C GLY A 118 37.39 -25.59 -27.50
N GLU A 119 38.56 -25.92 -28.07
CA GLU A 119 39.86 -25.79 -27.38
C GLU A 119 40.28 -24.33 -27.14
N ALA A 120 39.56 -23.34 -27.70
CA ALA A 120 39.76 -21.94 -27.37
C ALA A 120 39.09 -21.54 -26.04
N LEU A 121 38.13 -22.32 -25.53
CA LEU A 121 37.33 -22.00 -24.34
C LEU A 121 38.13 -21.89 -23.02
N PRO A 122 39.21 -22.68 -22.77
CA PRO A 122 40.05 -22.48 -21.59
C PRO A 122 40.65 -21.07 -21.48
N TYR A 123 40.86 -20.41 -22.63
CA TYR A 123 41.41 -19.05 -22.74
C TYR A 123 40.33 -17.98 -22.87
N PHE A 124 39.05 -18.35 -22.76
CA PHE A 124 37.93 -17.44 -23.01
C PHE A 124 38.01 -16.16 -22.18
N ASN A 125 38.32 -16.26 -20.89
CA ASN A 125 38.37 -15.10 -20.00
C ASN A 125 39.38 -14.05 -20.49
N ASP A 126 40.57 -14.49 -20.91
CA ASP A 126 41.62 -13.59 -21.38
C ASP A 126 41.30 -13.01 -22.77
N ILE A 127 40.73 -13.83 -23.65
CA ILE A 127 40.26 -13.39 -24.98
C ILE A 127 39.13 -12.36 -24.82
N PHE A 128 38.15 -12.63 -23.96
CA PHE A 128 37.05 -11.73 -23.66
C PHE A 128 37.55 -10.40 -23.07
N ASP A 129 38.49 -10.45 -22.12
CA ASP A 129 39.07 -9.25 -21.52
C ASP A 129 39.79 -8.38 -22.56
N ALA A 130 40.53 -9.02 -23.46
CA ALA A 130 41.19 -8.31 -24.55
C ALA A 130 40.19 -7.69 -25.54
N LEU A 131 39.16 -8.45 -25.96
CA LEU A 131 38.11 -7.95 -26.85
C LEU A 131 37.34 -6.78 -26.25
N CYS A 132 37.07 -6.79 -24.93
CA CYS A 132 36.47 -5.66 -24.22
C CYS A 132 37.23 -4.35 -24.42
N LYS A 133 38.56 -4.41 -24.50
CA LYS A 133 39.46 -3.25 -24.68
C LYS A 133 39.56 -2.89 -26.17
N LEU A 134 39.73 -3.88 -27.05
CA LEU A 134 39.89 -3.70 -28.50
C LEU A 134 38.64 -3.16 -29.20
N GLY A 135 37.45 -3.46 -28.70
CA GLY A 135 36.21 -2.88 -29.23
C GLY A 135 36.18 -1.35 -29.16
N ALA A 136 36.98 -0.75 -28.27
CA ALA A 136 37.13 0.69 -28.08
C ALA A 136 38.45 1.26 -28.65
N ASP A 137 39.17 0.53 -29.50
CA ASP A 137 40.46 0.96 -30.08
C ASP A 137 40.36 2.32 -30.81
N SER A 138 41.48 3.02 -31.04
CA SER A 138 41.47 4.24 -31.85
C SER A 138 41.35 3.94 -33.35
N GLU A 139 41.86 2.79 -33.80
CA GLU A 139 41.95 2.42 -35.20
C GLU A 139 40.78 1.54 -35.67
N LEU A 140 40.13 1.95 -36.76
CA LEU A 140 38.96 1.25 -37.30
C LEU A 140 39.30 -0.17 -37.81
N SER A 141 40.49 -0.37 -38.38
CA SER A 141 40.92 -1.69 -38.84
C SER A 141 41.01 -2.69 -37.68
N VAL A 142 41.55 -2.26 -36.54
CA VAL A 142 41.64 -3.08 -35.32
C VAL A 142 40.26 -3.41 -34.79
N LYS A 143 39.32 -2.44 -34.75
CA LYS A 143 37.93 -2.69 -34.38
C LYS A 143 37.26 -3.74 -35.25
N ASN A 144 37.40 -3.62 -36.57
CA ASN A 144 36.82 -4.58 -37.51
C ASN A 144 37.41 -5.98 -37.32
N GLY A 145 38.73 -6.08 -37.07
CA GLY A 145 39.40 -7.35 -36.76
C GLY A 145 38.90 -7.95 -35.44
N ALA A 146 38.77 -7.13 -34.39
CA ALA A 146 38.23 -7.55 -33.11
C ALA A 146 36.76 -7.98 -33.20
N GLU A 147 35.94 -7.33 -34.03
CA GLU A 147 34.54 -7.70 -34.27
C GLU A 147 34.40 -9.07 -34.96
N LEU A 148 35.27 -9.38 -35.92
CA LEU A 148 35.28 -10.71 -36.55
C LEU A 148 35.67 -11.81 -35.56
N LEU A 149 36.67 -11.53 -34.70
CA LEU A 149 37.06 -12.45 -33.63
C LEU A 149 35.93 -12.61 -32.61
N ASP A 150 35.32 -11.51 -32.15
CA ASP A 150 34.18 -11.52 -31.23
C ASP A 150 33.04 -12.41 -31.75
N ARG A 151 32.62 -12.23 -33.00
CA ARG A 151 31.58 -13.08 -33.61
C ARG A 151 31.96 -14.56 -33.62
N LEU A 152 33.19 -14.89 -33.99
CA LEU A 152 33.65 -16.28 -34.00
C LEU A 152 33.66 -16.89 -32.58
N ILE A 153 34.14 -16.16 -31.57
CA ILE A 153 34.14 -16.66 -30.19
C ILE A 153 32.69 -16.83 -29.70
N LYS A 154 31.77 -15.93 -30.08
CA LYS A 154 30.34 -16.08 -29.78
C LYS A 154 29.75 -17.34 -30.40
N ASP A 155 30.09 -17.64 -31.65
CA ASP A 155 29.65 -18.87 -32.33
C ASP A 155 30.20 -20.10 -31.59
N ILE A 156 31.49 -20.12 -31.24
CA ILE A 156 32.11 -21.21 -30.47
C ILE A 156 31.45 -21.40 -29.10
N VAL A 157 31.22 -20.31 -28.35
CA VAL A 157 30.57 -20.36 -27.04
C VAL A 157 29.14 -20.87 -27.17
N SER A 158 28.38 -20.40 -28.16
CA SER A 158 27.00 -20.85 -28.39
C SER A 158 26.90 -22.33 -28.73
N GLU A 159 27.87 -22.87 -29.47
CA GLU A 159 27.89 -24.28 -29.89
C GLU A 159 28.45 -25.22 -28.81
N SER A 160 29.44 -24.77 -28.03
CA SER A 160 30.32 -25.68 -27.27
C SER A 160 30.43 -25.37 -25.76
N ALA A 161 29.95 -24.23 -25.26
CA ALA A 161 30.23 -23.83 -23.87
C ALA A 161 29.67 -24.77 -22.79
N ALA A 162 28.52 -25.41 -23.04
CA ALA A 162 27.87 -26.26 -22.05
C ALA A 162 28.41 -27.71 -22.05
N THR A 163 28.91 -28.20 -23.18
CA THR A 163 29.12 -29.64 -23.40
C THR A 163 30.56 -30.03 -23.74
N TYR A 164 31.39 -29.07 -24.17
CA TYR A 164 32.72 -29.39 -24.67
C TYR A 164 33.72 -29.61 -23.53
N VAL A 165 34.37 -30.77 -23.52
CA VAL A 165 35.48 -31.09 -22.62
C VAL A 165 36.80 -31.03 -23.40
N SER A 166 37.74 -30.24 -22.93
CA SER A 166 39.04 -30.02 -23.59
C SER A 166 39.97 -31.23 -23.42
N VAL A 167 40.74 -31.54 -24.46
CA VAL A 167 41.76 -32.61 -24.44
C VAL A 167 42.96 -32.26 -23.54
N LEU A 168 43.15 -30.97 -23.23
CA LEU A 168 44.17 -30.54 -22.26
C LEU A 168 43.83 -30.97 -20.83
N HIS A 169 42.55 -31.10 -20.50
CA HIS A 169 42.10 -31.56 -19.18
C HIS A 169 42.17 -33.09 -19.01
N THR A 170 42.28 -33.86 -20.09
CA THR A 170 42.37 -35.34 -20.02
C THR A 170 43.80 -35.85 -19.84
N SER A 171 44.82 -35.01 -20.06
CA SER A 171 46.21 -35.45 -20.22
C SER A 171 47.11 -35.32 -18.98
N GLU A 172 46.69 -34.64 -17.90
CA GLU A 172 47.54 -34.49 -16.69
C GLU A 172 47.11 -35.31 -15.47
N ASP A 173 45.82 -35.59 -15.25
CA ASP A 173 45.35 -36.25 -14.01
C ASP A 173 45.01 -37.74 -14.12
N SER A 174 45.02 -38.34 -15.31
CA SER A 174 44.54 -39.72 -15.53
C SER A 174 45.63 -40.82 -15.47
N VAL A 175 46.87 -40.49 -15.10
CA VAL A 175 47.99 -41.46 -15.14
C VAL A 175 48.29 -42.14 -13.79
N VAL A 176 47.41 -42.05 -12.79
CA VAL A 176 47.59 -42.76 -11.51
C VAL A 176 46.32 -43.46 -11.04
N ASP A 177 45.82 -44.41 -11.82
CA ASP A 177 45.61 -45.79 -11.34
C ASP A 177 45.06 -46.62 -12.50
N ASN A 178 45.90 -47.54 -12.99
CA ASN A 178 45.50 -48.49 -14.01
C ASN A 178 45.42 -49.86 -13.33
N ASP A 179 44.33 -50.08 -12.60
CA ASP A 179 43.91 -51.43 -12.21
C ASP A 179 42.57 -51.76 -12.85
N LYS A 180 42.53 -52.99 -13.35
CA LYS A 180 41.54 -53.55 -14.26
C LYS A 180 40.16 -53.68 -13.62
N ASP A 181 39.17 -53.69 -14.51
CA ASP A 181 37.75 -54.04 -14.31
C ASP A 181 36.87 -52.97 -13.67
N SER A 182 36.32 -52.09 -14.52
CA SER A 182 34.96 -51.55 -14.42
C SER A 182 34.57 -50.92 -15.77
N GLN A 183 33.76 -51.62 -16.55
CA GLN A 183 32.94 -50.98 -17.58
C GLN A 183 31.85 -50.19 -16.86
N ASP A 184 31.68 -48.92 -17.25
CA ASP A 184 30.51 -48.07 -16.98
C ASP A 184 30.55 -47.07 -15.81
N ASP A 185 31.65 -46.30 -15.67
CA ASP A 185 31.61 -44.99 -14.96
C ASP A 185 32.09 -43.89 -15.93
N SER A 186 31.14 -43.16 -16.52
CA SER A 186 31.43 -41.91 -17.23
C SER A 186 31.90 -40.87 -16.21
N VAL A 187 33.21 -40.67 -16.09
CA VAL A 187 33.77 -39.57 -15.32
C VAL A 187 33.26 -38.25 -15.95
N ASP A 188 32.33 -37.57 -15.28
CA ASP A 188 31.86 -36.23 -15.66
C ASP A 188 33.02 -35.24 -15.53
N LEU A 189 33.82 -35.13 -16.60
CA LEU A 189 34.89 -34.14 -16.71
C LEU A 189 34.26 -32.75 -16.89
N PRO A 190 34.76 -31.71 -16.19
CA PRO A 190 34.19 -30.38 -16.28
C PRO A 190 34.33 -29.82 -17.70
N PRO A 191 33.34 -29.04 -18.19
CA PRO A 191 33.41 -28.41 -19.49
C PRO A 191 34.56 -27.38 -19.54
N ALA A 192 35.13 -27.19 -20.73
CA ALA A 192 36.26 -26.30 -20.98
C ALA A 192 35.91 -24.82 -20.70
N PHE A 193 34.64 -24.43 -20.88
CA PHE A 193 34.13 -23.14 -20.43
C PHE A 193 33.55 -23.28 -19.03
N SER A 194 33.98 -22.42 -18.11
CA SER A 194 33.44 -22.37 -16.76
C SER A 194 32.78 -21.02 -16.51
N LEU A 195 31.45 -21.01 -16.42
CA LEU A 195 30.72 -19.80 -16.08
C LEU A 195 31.17 -19.24 -14.73
N ALA A 196 31.33 -20.09 -13.72
CA ALA A 196 31.78 -19.68 -12.38
C ALA A 196 33.13 -18.96 -12.39
N ARG A 197 34.07 -19.36 -13.26
CA ARG A 197 35.37 -18.66 -13.43
C ARG A 197 35.23 -17.35 -14.21
N PHE A 198 34.20 -17.19 -15.03
CA PHE A 198 33.95 -15.97 -15.80
C PHE A 198 33.26 -14.87 -14.98
N ILE A 199 32.35 -15.23 -14.06
CA ILE A 199 31.55 -14.25 -13.29
C ILE A 199 32.39 -13.19 -12.55
N PRO A 200 33.53 -13.50 -11.89
CA PRO A 200 34.36 -12.47 -11.27
C PRO A 200 34.86 -11.40 -12.25
N LEU A 201 35.25 -11.81 -13.46
CA LEU A 201 35.67 -10.89 -14.52
C LEU A 201 34.51 -10.03 -15.01
N LEU A 202 33.33 -10.63 -15.22
CA LEU A 202 32.12 -9.90 -15.60
C LEU A 202 31.72 -8.85 -14.54
N LYS A 203 31.76 -9.23 -13.26
CA LYS A 203 31.47 -8.36 -12.12
C LYS A 203 32.38 -7.14 -12.05
N GLU A 204 33.66 -7.31 -12.37
CA GLU A 204 34.61 -6.18 -12.44
C GLU A 204 34.27 -5.26 -13.63
N ARG A 205 33.99 -5.85 -14.80
CA ARG A 205 33.84 -5.11 -16.05
C ARG A 205 32.47 -4.49 -16.27
N ILE A 206 31.44 -4.90 -15.53
CA ILE A 206 30.10 -4.30 -15.64
C ILE A 206 30.03 -2.81 -15.27
N TYR A 207 31.08 -2.25 -14.64
CA TYR A 207 31.12 -0.83 -14.25
C TYR A 207 31.89 0.09 -15.21
N VAL A 208 32.22 -0.38 -16.41
CA VAL A 208 32.89 0.44 -17.44
C VAL A 208 32.07 1.68 -17.82
N ILE A 209 32.77 2.73 -18.25
CA ILE A 209 32.17 4.01 -18.64
C ILE A 209 31.90 4.08 -20.16
N ASN A 210 32.73 3.43 -20.96
CA ASN A 210 32.66 3.52 -22.42
C ASN A 210 31.37 2.88 -22.97
N PRO A 211 30.50 3.62 -23.70
CA PRO A 211 29.24 3.09 -24.23
C PRO A 211 29.41 1.88 -25.15
N PHE A 212 30.46 1.84 -25.96
CA PHE A 212 30.72 0.71 -26.86
C PHE A 212 31.02 -0.57 -26.07
N THR A 213 31.82 -0.46 -25.01
CA THR A 213 32.10 -1.59 -24.11
C THR A 213 30.83 -2.02 -23.36
N ARG A 214 29.94 -1.09 -22.99
CA ARG A 214 28.64 -1.43 -22.38
C ARG A 214 27.77 -2.25 -23.32
N THR A 215 27.62 -1.83 -24.59
CA THR A 215 26.89 -2.60 -25.61
C THR A 215 27.53 -3.98 -25.84
N PHE A 216 28.86 -4.06 -25.87
CA PHE A 216 29.60 -5.31 -25.97
C PHE A 216 29.26 -6.26 -24.82
N LEU A 217 29.32 -5.77 -23.57
CA LEU A 217 29.01 -6.56 -22.38
C LEU A 217 27.56 -7.05 -22.37
N VAL A 218 26.59 -6.18 -22.69
CA VAL A 218 25.18 -6.56 -22.77
C VAL A 218 24.95 -7.61 -23.85
N GLY A 219 25.65 -7.51 -24.98
CA GLY A 219 25.61 -8.51 -26.05
C GLY A 219 26.11 -9.89 -25.59
N TRP A 220 27.21 -9.93 -24.83
CA TRP A 220 27.72 -11.17 -24.25
C TRP A 220 26.83 -11.75 -23.15
N ILE A 221 26.30 -10.92 -22.26
CA ILE A 221 25.32 -11.35 -21.25
C ILE A 221 24.10 -11.97 -21.92
N THR A 222 23.57 -11.32 -22.97
CA THR A 222 22.42 -11.83 -23.74
C THR A 222 22.73 -13.17 -24.41
N LEU A 223 23.94 -13.35 -24.93
CA LEU A 223 24.34 -14.61 -25.56
C LEU A 223 24.44 -15.74 -24.54
N LEU A 224 25.14 -15.50 -23.42
CA LEU A 224 25.31 -16.48 -22.35
C LEU A 224 23.96 -16.86 -21.73
N ASP A 225 23.05 -15.90 -21.56
CA ASP A 225 21.65 -16.12 -21.12
C ASP A 225 20.85 -16.99 -22.10
N SER A 226 21.15 -16.91 -23.40
CA SER A 226 20.45 -17.70 -24.41
C SER A 226 20.85 -19.19 -24.43
N ILE A 227 21.92 -19.55 -23.71
CA ILE A 227 22.41 -20.93 -23.62
C ILE A 227 21.75 -21.60 -22.39
N PRO A 228 20.79 -22.53 -22.59
CA PRO A 228 19.93 -23.01 -21.52
C PRO A 228 20.66 -23.73 -20.38
N ASP A 229 21.79 -24.38 -20.68
CA ASP A 229 22.54 -25.20 -19.72
C ASP A 229 23.56 -24.41 -18.88
N LEU A 230 23.81 -23.13 -19.19
CA LEU A 230 24.76 -22.30 -18.45
C LEU A 230 24.17 -21.67 -17.17
N GLU A 231 22.83 -21.68 -17.01
CA GLU A 231 22.12 -21.16 -15.84
C GLU A 231 22.59 -19.77 -15.37
N LEU A 232 22.82 -18.83 -16.31
CA LEU A 232 23.38 -17.50 -16.00
C LEU A 232 22.55 -16.72 -14.97
N VAL A 233 21.24 -16.94 -14.95
CA VAL A 233 20.30 -16.33 -13.99
C VAL A 233 20.66 -16.57 -12.53
N SER A 234 21.32 -17.70 -12.21
CA SER A 234 21.79 -18.02 -10.84
C SER A 234 22.84 -17.01 -10.34
N TYR A 235 23.57 -16.38 -11.25
CA TYR A 235 24.60 -15.37 -10.96
C TYR A 235 24.14 -13.93 -11.19
N LEU A 236 22.86 -13.72 -11.52
CA LEU A 236 22.30 -12.39 -11.77
C LEU A 236 22.63 -11.35 -10.69
N PRO A 237 22.59 -11.64 -9.36
CA PRO A 237 22.94 -10.66 -8.33
C PRO A 237 24.32 -10.02 -8.51
N GLU A 238 25.30 -10.76 -9.04
CA GLU A 238 26.69 -10.33 -9.13
C GLU A 238 26.90 -9.17 -10.12
N PHE A 239 26.04 -9.05 -11.14
CA PHE A 239 26.17 -8.04 -12.20
C PHE A 239 24.91 -7.18 -12.41
N LEU A 240 23.77 -7.50 -11.77
CA LEU A 240 22.51 -6.75 -11.89
C LEU A 240 22.66 -5.26 -11.56
N GLY A 241 23.43 -4.93 -10.53
CA GLY A 241 23.69 -3.53 -10.17
C GLY A 241 24.38 -2.73 -11.27
N GLY A 242 25.22 -3.37 -12.09
CA GLY A 242 25.84 -2.74 -13.26
C GLY A 242 24.84 -2.53 -14.41
N LEU A 243 23.94 -3.49 -14.64
CA LEU A 243 22.87 -3.34 -15.63
C LEU A 243 21.91 -2.18 -15.30
N PHE A 244 21.59 -1.93 -14.03
CA PHE A 244 20.80 -0.76 -13.66
C PHE A 244 21.51 0.57 -13.99
N LYS A 245 22.83 0.63 -13.86
CA LYS A 245 23.60 1.80 -14.33
C LYS A 245 23.54 1.96 -15.85
N PHE A 246 23.48 0.86 -16.60
CA PHE A 246 23.35 0.89 -18.06
C PHE A 246 21.95 1.31 -18.53
N LEU A 247 20.90 1.02 -17.75
CA LEU A 247 19.55 1.55 -18.02
C LEU A 247 19.50 3.08 -17.91
N SER A 248 20.35 3.69 -17.10
CA SER A 248 20.46 5.16 -16.98
C SER A 248 21.49 5.77 -17.94
N ASP A 249 21.95 5.03 -18.95
CA ASP A 249 22.98 5.49 -19.89
C ASP A 249 22.43 6.56 -20.85
N PRO A 250 23.18 7.65 -21.13
CA PRO A 250 22.80 8.63 -22.14
C PRO A 250 22.69 8.06 -23.57
N ASN A 251 23.38 6.94 -23.86
CA ASN A 251 23.33 6.25 -25.13
C ASN A 251 22.09 5.34 -25.20
N ARG A 252 21.19 5.67 -26.14
CA ARG A 252 19.94 4.94 -26.36
C ARG A 252 20.14 3.47 -26.74
N ASP A 253 21.20 3.14 -27.47
CA ASP A 253 21.44 1.76 -27.89
C ASP A 253 21.82 0.88 -26.70
N VAL A 254 22.61 1.41 -25.76
CA VAL A 254 22.93 0.75 -24.48
C VAL A 254 21.66 0.54 -23.67
N HIS A 255 20.83 1.57 -23.54
CA HIS A 255 19.56 1.47 -22.82
C HIS A 255 18.65 0.38 -23.43
N VAL A 256 18.41 0.41 -24.74
CA VAL A 256 17.51 -0.55 -25.41
C VAL A 256 18.04 -1.98 -25.31
N ALA A 257 19.34 -2.19 -25.51
CA ALA A 257 19.95 -3.51 -25.36
C ALA A 257 19.83 -4.02 -23.91
N THR A 258 20.11 -3.15 -22.93
CA THR A 258 20.05 -3.50 -21.50
C THR A 258 18.63 -3.83 -21.07
N GLN A 259 17.65 -3.03 -21.51
CA GLN A 259 16.24 -3.30 -21.26
C GLN A 259 15.84 -4.67 -21.81
N GLY A 260 16.20 -4.97 -23.06
CA GLY A 260 15.91 -6.27 -23.67
C GLY A 260 16.57 -7.45 -22.93
N ALA A 261 17.78 -7.27 -22.40
CA ALA A 261 18.44 -8.29 -21.57
C ALA A 261 17.69 -8.52 -20.24
N LEU A 262 17.29 -7.45 -19.54
CA LEU A 262 16.54 -7.55 -18.29
C LEU A 262 15.14 -8.16 -18.48
N GLU A 263 14.47 -7.88 -19.59
CA GLU A 263 13.17 -8.50 -19.94
C GLU A 263 13.29 -10.02 -20.14
N ARG A 264 14.41 -10.51 -20.67
CA ARG A 264 14.69 -11.95 -20.80
C ARG A 264 14.90 -12.61 -19.45
N PHE A 265 15.79 -12.05 -18.61
CA PHE A 265 15.98 -12.53 -17.24
C PHE A 265 14.66 -12.54 -16.46
N LEU A 266 13.86 -11.46 -16.56
CA LEU A 266 12.56 -11.40 -15.89
C LEU A 266 11.61 -12.51 -16.36
N SER A 267 11.59 -12.80 -17.67
CA SER A 267 10.77 -13.86 -18.26
C SER A 267 11.24 -15.25 -17.79
N GLU A 268 12.55 -15.44 -17.68
CA GLU A 268 13.14 -16.68 -17.20
C GLU A 268 12.85 -16.90 -15.71
N ILE A 269 13.07 -15.90 -14.86
CA ILE A 269 12.76 -15.97 -13.43
C ILE A 269 11.26 -16.28 -13.23
N LYS A 270 10.37 -15.66 -14.01
CA LYS A 270 8.92 -15.96 -14.01
C LYS A 270 8.62 -17.40 -14.47
N ARG A 271 9.40 -17.96 -15.38
CA ARG A 271 9.27 -19.36 -15.82
C ARG A 271 9.71 -20.32 -14.70
N ILE A 272 10.88 -20.07 -14.10
CA ILE A 272 11.43 -20.88 -13.01
C ILE A 272 10.49 -20.86 -11.80
N SER A 273 9.98 -19.69 -11.40
CA SER A 273 9.01 -19.56 -10.30
C SER A 273 7.73 -20.38 -10.55
N ARG A 274 7.18 -20.35 -11.78
CA ARG A 274 6.01 -21.16 -12.16
C ARG A 274 6.29 -22.66 -12.11
N ILE A 275 7.45 -23.11 -12.57
CA ILE A 275 7.85 -24.52 -12.52
C ILE A 275 7.97 -24.97 -11.07
N LYS A 276 8.67 -24.21 -10.21
CA LYS A 276 8.81 -24.52 -8.78
C LYS A 276 7.46 -24.58 -8.07
N LYS A 277 6.56 -23.62 -8.33
CA LYS A 277 5.19 -23.62 -7.78
C LYS A 277 4.39 -24.84 -8.22
N GLY A 278 4.45 -25.20 -9.51
CA GLY A 278 3.77 -26.39 -10.04
C GLY A 278 4.27 -27.70 -9.44
N ILE A 279 5.59 -27.83 -9.21
CA ILE A 279 6.18 -28.98 -8.53
C ILE A 279 5.71 -29.03 -7.06
N GLU A 280 5.65 -27.89 -6.38
CA GLU A 280 5.18 -27.84 -4.98
C GLU A 280 3.68 -28.19 -4.85
N GLU A 281 2.84 -27.71 -5.76
CA GLU A 281 1.41 -28.05 -5.85
C GLU A 281 1.19 -29.54 -6.19
N SER A 282 2.01 -30.10 -7.10
CA SER A 282 2.03 -31.53 -7.41
C SER A 282 2.45 -32.38 -6.19
N ARG A 283 3.47 -31.95 -5.44
CA ARG A 283 3.87 -32.58 -4.18
C ARG A 283 2.77 -32.52 -3.11
N LYS A 284 2.10 -31.37 -2.96
CA LYS A 284 0.97 -31.19 -2.04
C LYS A 284 -0.20 -32.12 -2.39
N SER A 285 -0.61 -32.17 -3.66
CA SER A 285 -1.69 -33.04 -4.14
C SER A 285 -1.36 -34.53 -4.06
N ARG A 286 -0.12 -34.95 -4.34
CA ARG A 286 0.35 -36.34 -4.09
C ARG A 286 0.28 -36.70 -2.60
N SER A 287 0.62 -35.76 -1.71
CA SER A 287 0.56 -35.99 -0.25
C SER A 287 -0.87 -36.11 0.27
N GLU A 288 -1.81 -35.32 -0.26
CA GLU A 288 -3.24 -35.40 0.07
C GLU A 288 -3.91 -36.65 -0.52
N GLY A 289 -3.54 -37.04 -1.74
CA GLY A 289 -3.99 -38.28 -2.39
C GLY A 289 -3.55 -39.53 -1.63
N LYS A 290 -2.33 -39.54 -1.08
CA LYS A 290 -1.82 -40.66 -0.26
C LYS A 290 -2.52 -40.75 1.10
N ARG A 291 -2.90 -39.61 1.71
CA ARG A 291 -3.73 -39.57 2.93
C ARG A 291 -5.16 -40.06 2.72
N LYS A 292 -5.74 -39.85 1.54
CA LYS A 292 -7.10 -40.33 1.22
C LYS A 292 -7.15 -41.83 0.93
N ARG A 293 -6.06 -42.45 0.47
CA ARG A 293 -5.98 -43.91 0.21
C ARG A 293 -5.68 -44.76 1.46
N SER A 294 -5.17 -44.18 2.56
CA SER A 294 -4.91 -44.93 3.81
C SER A 294 -6.03 -44.82 4.85
N GLY A 295 -7.15 -44.15 4.54
CA GLY A 295 -8.24 -43.86 5.49
C GLY A 295 -9.56 -44.56 5.21
N SER A 296 -9.62 -45.53 4.28
CA SER A 296 -10.87 -46.20 3.91
C SER A 296 -10.73 -47.72 3.94
N MET A 297 -10.56 -48.27 5.14
CA MET A 297 -10.96 -49.64 5.47
C MET A 297 -11.72 -49.56 6.79
N ASP A 298 -13.03 -49.30 6.73
CA ASP A 298 -14.00 -49.95 7.62
C ASP A 298 -15.44 -49.60 7.25
N SER A 299 -16.28 -50.64 7.14
CA SER A 299 -17.76 -50.68 7.32
C SER A 299 -18.64 -49.83 6.38
N ASP A 300 -19.84 -50.22 5.95
CA ASP A 300 -20.65 -51.44 5.99
C ASP A 300 -21.87 -51.16 5.07
N ALA A 301 -22.58 -52.22 4.73
CA ALA A 301 -23.68 -52.35 3.79
C ALA A 301 -24.80 -51.28 3.79
N SER A 302 -25.30 -50.97 2.58
CA SER A 302 -26.76 -51.01 2.35
C SER A 302 -27.09 -51.08 0.85
N ILE A 303 -28.04 -51.97 0.58
CA ILE A 303 -28.55 -52.50 -0.68
C ILE A 303 -29.30 -51.44 -1.50
N ALA A 304 -29.07 -51.42 -2.81
CA ALA A 304 -30.00 -50.93 -3.81
C ALA A 304 -30.44 -52.11 -4.70
N PRO A 305 -31.70 -52.19 -5.15
CA PRO A 305 -32.07 -52.93 -6.35
C PRO A 305 -32.28 -51.91 -7.49
N ASP A 306 -31.61 -51.98 -8.63
CA ASP A 306 -31.55 -52.99 -9.71
C ASP A 306 -32.27 -52.45 -10.96
N ALA A 307 -31.81 -52.94 -12.12
CA ALA A 307 -32.18 -52.71 -13.52
C ALA A 307 -31.35 -51.63 -14.25
N GLY A 308 -30.45 -51.97 -15.19
CA GLY A 308 -30.06 -53.26 -15.75
C GLY A 308 -29.16 -53.09 -16.98
N GLY A 309 -28.48 -54.17 -17.37
CA GLY A 309 -27.92 -54.38 -18.72
C GLY A 309 -26.38 -54.45 -18.81
N ASP A 310 -25.85 -55.67 -18.67
CA ASP A 310 -24.98 -56.43 -19.60
C ASP A 310 -23.89 -55.64 -20.40
N ASP A 311 -22.64 -56.08 -20.60
CA ASP A 311 -22.01 -57.40 -20.52
C ASP A 311 -20.47 -57.26 -20.63
N GLU A 312 -19.78 -58.34 -20.26
CA GLU A 312 -18.47 -58.83 -20.77
C GLU A 312 -17.12 -58.08 -20.53
N SER A 313 -16.37 -58.65 -19.55
CA SER A 313 -15.05 -59.30 -19.72
C SER A 313 -13.85 -58.52 -20.31
N ALA A 314 -12.81 -58.29 -19.49
CA ALA A 314 -11.41 -58.61 -19.82
C ALA A 314 -10.44 -58.55 -18.61
N THR A 315 -9.98 -59.73 -18.20
CA THR A 315 -8.62 -60.13 -17.77
C THR A 315 -7.68 -59.15 -17.04
N ALA A 316 -7.24 -59.60 -15.86
CA ALA A 316 -6.05 -59.16 -15.14
C ALA A 316 -4.74 -59.45 -15.91
N ALA A 317 -3.79 -58.51 -15.88
CA ALA A 317 -2.34 -58.78 -15.93
C ALA A 317 -1.53 -57.52 -15.59
N ASP A 318 -0.52 -57.74 -14.73
CA ASP A 318 0.73 -56.98 -14.54
C ASP A 318 0.68 -55.50 -14.16
N GLU A 319 0.67 -55.28 -12.84
CA GLU A 319 1.43 -54.19 -12.23
C GLU A 319 2.93 -54.41 -12.51
N LYS A 320 3.40 -53.93 -13.66
CA LYS A 320 4.83 -53.62 -13.82
C LYS A 320 5.14 -52.40 -12.95
N ASP A 321 6.06 -52.60 -12.01
CA ASP A 321 6.94 -51.57 -11.47
C ASP A 321 7.38 -50.63 -12.61
N VAL A 322 6.74 -49.46 -12.70
CA VAL A 322 7.33 -48.33 -13.42
C VAL A 322 8.27 -47.69 -12.43
N SER A 323 9.52 -48.13 -12.54
CA SER A 323 10.70 -47.46 -12.04
C SER A 323 10.54 -45.94 -12.17
N SER A 324 10.89 -45.27 -11.07
CA SER A 324 11.23 -43.86 -10.99
C SER A 324 12.09 -43.42 -12.17
N ASP A 325 11.48 -42.88 -13.21
CA ASP A 325 12.05 -41.78 -13.96
C ASP A 325 11.12 -40.59 -13.71
N ASP A 326 11.44 -39.81 -12.68
CA ASP A 326 10.99 -38.42 -12.63
C ASP A 326 11.49 -37.80 -13.94
N ASP A 327 10.60 -37.58 -14.91
CA ASP A 327 10.90 -36.83 -16.13
C ASP A 327 11.55 -35.51 -15.69
N TRP A 328 12.88 -35.40 -15.81
CA TRP A 328 13.62 -34.22 -15.42
C TRP A 328 13.08 -33.02 -16.20
N VAL A 329 12.52 -32.04 -15.49
CA VAL A 329 11.97 -30.83 -16.11
C VAL A 329 13.08 -29.78 -16.14
N PRO A 330 13.51 -29.30 -17.32
CA PRO A 330 14.51 -28.24 -17.43
C PRO A 330 14.12 -27.01 -16.60
N GLY A 331 15.00 -26.58 -15.69
CA GLY A 331 14.77 -25.44 -14.78
C GLY A 331 14.32 -25.79 -13.36
N GLN A 332 14.18 -27.08 -13.03
CA GLN A 332 13.83 -27.57 -11.69
C GLN A 332 14.93 -27.34 -10.65
N ASP A 333 16.20 -27.46 -11.05
CA ASP A 333 17.36 -27.38 -10.15
C ASP A 333 17.99 -25.98 -10.08
N VAL A 334 17.52 -25.02 -10.91
CA VAL A 334 18.04 -23.65 -10.96
C VAL A 334 17.73 -22.89 -9.68
N GLN A 335 18.76 -22.41 -8.97
CA GLN A 335 18.62 -21.61 -7.75
C GLN A 335 18.81 -20.13 -8.04
N VAL A 336 17.69 -19.40 -8.14
CA VAL A 336 17.70 -17.94 -8.22
C VAL A 336 17.72 -17.35 -6.81
N ASN A 337 18.74 -16.56 -6.49
CA ASN A 337 18.83 -15.85 -5.20
C ASN A 337 17.91 -14.60 -5.21
N HIS A 338 16.62 -14.84 -5.01
CA HIS A 338 15.59 -13.81 -4.99
C HIS A 338 15.84 -12.74 -3.92
N LYS A 339 16.41 -13.09 -2.76
CA LYS A 339 16.73 -12.15 -1.68
C LYS A 339 17.72 -11.07 -2.13
N GLU A 340 18.87 -11.45 -2.69
CA GLU A 340 19.88 -10.48 -3.14
C GLU A 340 19.36 -9.64 -4.33
N ILE A 341 18.58 -10.24 -5.23
CA ILE A 341 17.92 -9.51 -6.32
C ILE A 341 16.99 -8.43 -5.76
N LEU A 342 16.16 -8.76 -4.75
CA LEU A 342 15.26 -7.81 -4.10
C LEU A 342 16.01 -6.72 -3.33
N GLU A 343 17.14 -7.04 -2.70
CA GLU A 343 18.01 -6.04 -2.05
C GLU A 343 18.58 -5.04 -3.07
N ILE A 344 19.07 -5.53 -4.22
CA ILE A 344 19.59 -4.67 -5.29
C ILE A 344 18.46 -3.85 -5.92
N LEU A 345 17.30 -4.46 -6.16
CA LEU A 345 16.12 -3.75 -6.68
C LEU A 345 15.69 -2.64 -5.74
N THR A 346 15.54 -2.93 -4.45
CA THR A 346 15.13 -1.94 -3.44
C THR A 346 16.13 -0.80 -3.28
N ALA A 347 17.42 -1.03 -3.53
CA ALA A 347 18.44 0.01 -3.56
C ALA A 347 18.41 0.89 -4.83
N ASN A 348 17.81 0.42 -5.93
CA ASN A 348 17.82 1.08 -7.25
C ASN A 348 16.40 1.39 -7.78
N LEU A 349 15.43 1.60 -6.87
CA LEU A 349 13.97 1.65 -7.11
C LEU A 349 13.44 2.82 -7.97
N ASP A 350 14.25 3.40 -8.87
CA ASP A 350 13.73 4.34 -9.87
C ASP A 350 13.07 3.61 -11.07
N SER A 351 13.40 2.34 -11.37
CA SER A 351 12.88 1.69 -12.59
C SER A 351 13.12 0.15 -12.73
N PRO A 352 12.59 -0.75 -11.87
CA PRO A 352 11.48 -1.57 -12.40
C PRO A 352 10.56 -2.21 -11.33
N LEU A 353 9.31 -1.76 -11.32
CA LEU A 353 8.23 -2.32 -10.49
C LEU A 353 7.77 -3.73 -10.96
N GLU A 354 8.11 -4.13 -12.19
CA GLU A 354 7.68 -5.40 -12.78
C GLU A 354 8.32 -6.66 -12.16
N PHE A 355 9.40 -6.50 -11.38
CA PHE A 355 10.04 -7.60 -10.65
C PHE A 355 9.27 -8.02 -9.38
N LEU A 356 8.32 -7.20 -8.91
CA LEU A 356 7.60 -7.45 -7.65
C LEU A 356 6.44 -8.44 -7.80
N ASP A 357 6.11 -8.89 -9.02
CA ASP A 357 5.07 -9.88 -9.31
C ASP A 357 5.56 -11.35 -9.26
N ILE A 358 6.83 -11.62 -8.89
CA ILE A 358 7.48 -12.93 -9.11
C ILE A 358 7.29 -13.93 -7.95
N CYS A 359 7.55 -13.51 -6.71
CA CYS A 359 7.51 -14.39 -5.52
C CYS A 359 7.01 -13.61 -4.30
N PRO A 360 5.70 -13.58 -4.03
CA PRO A 360 5.16 -12.75 -2.97
C PRO A 360 5.59 -13.18 -1.55
N GLU A 361 5.97 -14.45 -1.36
CA GLU A 361 6.48 -14.99 -0.09
C GLU A 361 7.81 -14.35 0.34
N GLU A 362 8.71 -14.09 -0.62
CA GLU A 362 10.03 -13.49 -0.34
C GLU A 362 10.00 -11.96 -0.33
N VAL A 363 8.90 -11.35 -0.80
CA VAL A 363 8.71 -9.89 -0.86
C VAL A 363 8.27 -9.31 0.50
N LEU A 364 7.64 -10.12 1.37
CA LEU A 364 7.07 -9.65 2.64
C LEU A 364 8.07 -8.93 3.58
N PRO A 365 9.32 -9.40 3.77
CA PRO A 365 10.30 -8.69 4.63
C PRO A 365 10.67 -7.31 4.10
N PHE A 366 10.56 -7.11 2.79
CA PHE A 366 10.93 -5.87 2.11
C PHE A 366 9.73 -4.93 1.92
N ALA A 367 8.51 -5.38 2.24
CA ALA A 367 7.28 -4.62 2.07
C ALA A 367 7.35 -3.20 2.68
N PRO A 368 7.90 -2.95 3.89
CA PRO A 368 8.02 -1.60 4.42
C PRO A 368 8.84 -0.64 3.56
N LYS A 369 9.95 -1.12 2.97
CA LYS A 369 10.82 -0.34 2.07
C LYS A 369 10.16 -0.16 0.71
N ILE A 370 9.50 -1.19 0.20
CA ILE A 370 8.76 -1.15 -1.07
C ILE A 370 7.64 -0.12 -0.97
N LEU A 371 6.81 -0.15 0.08
CA LEU A 371 5.69 0.79 0.27
C LEU A 371 6.16 2.25 0.32
N ALA A 372 7.31 2.52 0.95
CA ALA A 372 7.89 3.86 1.04
C ALA A 372 8.21 4.49 -0.32
N HIS A 373 8.52 3.68 -1.35
CA HIS A 373 8.84 4.16 -2.71
C HIS A 373 7.68 3.95 -3.70
N LEU A 374 6.94 2.84 -3.54
CA LEU A 374 5.82 2.44 -4.39
C LEU A 374 4.66 3.44 -4.31
N LEU A 375 4.27 3.86 -3.10
CA LEU A 375 3.12 4.73 -2.90
C LEU A 375 3.35 6.15 -3.44
N PRO A 376 4.54 6.77 -3.30
CA PRO A 376 4.90 7.97 -4.05
C PRO A 376 4.90 7.77 -5.57
N ALA A 377 5.40 6.63 -6.08
CA ALA A 377 5.45 6.35 -7.51
C ALA A 377 4.05 6.27 -8.17
N MET A 378 3.01 5.91 -7.40
CA MET A 378 1.60 5.98 -7.84
C MET A 378 1.11 7.41 -8.11
N ALA A 379 1.79 8.43 -7.60
CA ALA A 379 1.48 9.83 -7.86
C ALA A 379 2.40 10.44 -8.94
N SER A 380 3.27 9.64 -9.57
CA SER A 380 4.18 10.11 -10.60
C SER A 380 3.44 10.67 -11.83
N GLY A 381 4.04 11.68 -12.46
CA GLY A 381 3.51 12.28 -13.70
C GLY A 381 3.64 11.38 -14.93
N LEU A 382 4.40 10.28 -14.84
CA LEU A 382 4.62 9.33 -15.92
C LEU A 382 3.60 8.18 -15.84
N GLU A 383 2.71 8.10 -16.83
CA GLU A 383 1.66 7.07 -16.92
C GLU A 383 2.16 5.63 -16.72
N PRO A 384 3.26 5.20 -17.38
CA PRO A 384 3.71 3.81 -17.26
C PRO A 384 4.14 3.44 -15.85
N ILE A 385 4.84 4.36 -15.17
CA ILE A 385 5.30 4.17 -13.78
C ILE A 385 4.09 4.09 -12.85
N ARG A 386 3.13 5.01 -13.03
CA ARG A 386 1.91 5.03 -12.22
C ARG A 386 1.11 3.74 -12.36
N GLN A 387 0.93 3.23 -13.58
CA GLN A 387 0.20 1.99 -13.82
C GLN A 387 0.93 0.77 -13.27
N ALA A 388 2.25 0.70 -13.43
CA ALA A 388 3.06 -0.35 -12.84
C ALA A 388 2.97 -0.33 -11.30
N ALA A 389 3.08 0.86 -10.69
CA ALA A 389 2.99 1.03 -9.24
C ALA A 389 1.60 0.63 -8.71
N ALA A 390 0.53 1.01 -9.41
CA ALA A 390 -0.82 0.64 -9.03
C ALA A 390 -1.08 -0.88 -9.12
N ARG A 391 -0.52 -1.55 -10.14
CA ARG A 391 -0.60 -3.01 -10.28
C ARG A 391 0.10 -3.71 -9.12
N VAL A 392 1.37 -3.39 -8.88
CA VAL A 392 2.15 -3.95 -7.77
C VAL A 392 1.49 -3.69 -6.42
N ASN A 393 0.98 -2.47 -6.20
CA ASN A 393 0.27 -2.12 -4.98
C ASN A 393 -0.96 -3.01 -4.76
N THR A 394 -1.73 -3.29 -5.81
CA THR A 394 -2.90 -4.16 -5.74
C THR A 394 -2.49 -5.60 -5.49
N SER A 395 -1.51 -6.13 -6.23
CA SER A 395 -0.96 -7.48 -6.03
C SER A 395 -0.46 -7.70 -4.60
N LEU A 396 0.32 -6.75 -4.06
CA LEU A 396 0.88 -6.85 -2.71
C LEU A 396 -0.22 -6.77 -1.64
N MET A 397 -1.19 -5.87 -1.82
CA MET A 397 -2.33 -5.73 -0.92
C MET A 397 -3.17 -7.01 -0.88
N ASP A 398 -3.53 -7.56 -2.05
CA ASP A 398 -4.31 -8.78 -2.18
C ASP A 398 -3.57 -9.98 -1.59
N TYR A 399 -2.26 -10.08 -1.81
CA TYR A 399 -1.44 -11.12 -1.21
C TYR A 399 -1.42 -11.02 0.32
N VAL A 400 -1.16 -9.83 0.87
CA VAL A 400 -1.19 -9.62 2.32
C VAL A 400 -2.57 -9.96 2.89
N VAL A 401 -3.66 -9.65 2.20
CA VAL A 401 -5.02 -10.04 2.63
C VAL A 401 -5.24 -11.56 2.56
N SER A 402 -4.65 -12.25 1.58
CA SER A 402 -4.81 -13.71 1.37
C SER A 402 -4.08 -14.58 2.40
N LEU A 403 -3.03 -14.05 3.04
CA LEU A 403 -2.30 -14.73 4.11
C LEU A 403 -3.25 -14.96 5.30
N SER A 404 -3.64 -16.22 5.52
CA SER A 404 -4.50 -16.64 6.63
C SER A 404 -3.81 -16.43 7.99
N ASP A 405 -4.58 -16.02 8.99
CA ASP A 405 -4.13 -15.83 10.38
C ASP A 405 -4.02 -17.19 11.09
N GLU A 406 -3.08 -18.06 10.69
CA GLU A 406 -2.68 -19.21 11.51
C GLU A 406 -1.76 -18.73 12.65
N GLY A 407 -2.36 -17.99 13.59
CA GLY A 407 -1.67 -17.44 14.74
C GLY A 407 -2.56 -17.18 15.95
N ALA A 408 -3.85 -17.55 15.89
CA ALA A 408 -4.70 -17.56 17.08
C ALA A 408 -4.60 -18.94 17.75
N PRO A 409 -3.99 -19.07 18.95
CA PRO A 409 -4.17 -20.28 19.73
C PRO A 409 -5.67 -20.40 20.05
N SER A 410 -6.30 -21.44 19.53
CA SER A 410 -7.66 -21.82 19.89
C SER A 410 -7.71 -22.12 21.38
N GLU A 411 -8.39 -21.28 22.16
CA GLU A 411 -8.81 -21.65 23.50
C GLU A 411 -9.70 -22.89 23.41
N PRO A 412 -9.42 -23.96 24.17
CA PRO A 412 -10.27 -25.14 24.17
C PRO A 412 -11.56 -24.79 24.92
N SER A 413 -12.68 -24.87 24.19
CA SER A 413 -14.02 -24.83 24.75
C SER A 413 -14.27 -26.08 25.60
N SER A 414 -14.32 -25.91 26.93
CA SER A 414 -14.78 -26.97 27.83
C SER A 414 -16.27 -26.80 28.15
N SER A 415 -17.10 -27.70 27.64
CA SER A 415 -18.46 -27.97 28.12
C SER A 415 -18.51 -29.38 28.73
N GLY A 416 -19.12 -29.51 29.92
CA GLY A 416 -19.54 -30.81 30.46
C GLY A 416 -19.16 -31.07 31.94
N PRO A 417 -20.14 -31.24 32.86
CA PRO A 417 -19.90 -31.46 34.29
C PRO A 417 -19.91 -32.94 34.67
N SER A 418 -19.11 -33.36 35.67
CA SER A 418 -19.52 -34.22 36.82
C SER A 418 -18.37 -34.89 37.59
N ARG A 419 -18.36 -34.63 38.91
CA ARG A 419 -18.21 -35.55 40.07
C ARG A 419 -16.95 -36.42 40.25
N ILE A 420 -16.08 -35.99 41.18
CA ILE A 420 -15.68 -36.60 42.49
C ILE A 420 -15.28 -38.11 42.48
N PRO A 421 -14.11 -38.53 43.07
CA PRO A 421 -13.87 -38.39 44.51
C PRO A 421 -12.48 -38.01 45.07
N THR A 422 -12.57 -37.14 46.09
CA THR A 422 -11.83 -37.02 47.37
C THR A 422 -10.72 -38.02 47.73
N SER A 423 -9.58 -37.50 48.22
CA SER A 423 -9.17 -37.55 49.65
C SER A 423 -7.88 -36.69 49.88
N ILE A 424 -7.87 -35.72 50.82
CA ILE A 424 -7.19 -35.75 52.16
C ILE A 424 -5.66 -35.57 52.04
N LEU A 425 -4.91 -34.69 52.72
CA LEU A 425 -5.09 -33.68 53.78
C LEU A 425 -3.76 -32.86 53.86
N LYS A 426 -3.87 -31.61 54.35
CA LYS A 426 -2.91 -30.88 55.23
C LYS A 426 -1.52 -30.49 54.67
N ASP A 427 -0.91 -29.36 55.04
CA ASP A 427 -1.18 -28.41 56.11
C ASP A 427 -0.55 -27.04 55.77
N SER A 428 -1.31 -25.99 56.08
CA SER A 428 -0.90 -24.79 56.83
C SER A 428 0.32 -23.96 56.40
N THR A 429 -0.03 -22.92 55.65
CA THR A 429 0.32 -21.50 55.85
C THR A 429 0.69 -21.09 57.28
N ASN A 430 1.76 -20.29 57.42
CA ASN A 430 1.74 -18.91 57.99
C ASN A 430 3.17 -18.51 58.39
N ASN A 431 3.71 -17.40 57.90
CA ASN A 431 3.37 -16.11 58.48
C ASN A 431 4.00 -14.96 57.68
N GLU A 432 3.20 -13.89 57.59
CA GLU A 432 3.47 -12.62 56.95
C GLU A 432 4.48 -11.73 57.72
N ARG A 433 4.80 -10.61 57.04
CA ARG A 433 5.16 -9.25 57.50
C ARG A 433 6.65 -8.93 57.37
N ARG A 434 7.05 -8.13 56.36
CA ARG A 434 6.82 -6.68 56.16
C ARG A 434 7.63 -5.88 57.19
N ASP A 435 8.69 -5.23 56.74
CA ASP A 435 8.92 -3.82 57.03
C ASP A 435 9.96 -3.18 56.10
N SER A 436 9.59 -1.99 55.66
CA SER A 436 10.35 -1.01 54.89
C SER A 436 11.31 -0.23 55.79
N SER A 437 12.50 0.15 55.30
CA SER A 437 12.96 1.56 55.29
C SER A 437 14.44 1.74 54.92
N THR A 438 14.65 2.77 54.09
CA THR A 438 15.73 3.77 54.12
C THR A 438 17.15 3.46 53.61
N ASN A 439 17.44 4.21 52.54
CA ASN A 439 18.50 5.20 52.43
C ASN A 439 19.85 4.84 51.77
N THR A 440 19.97 5.42 50.57
CA THR A 440 21.03 6.35 50.13
C THR A 440 22.43 5.79 49.85
N ARG A 441 22.82 5.97 48.57
CA ARG A 441 23.88 6.89 48.10
C ARG A 441 24.99 6.21 47.31
N GLY A 442 25.02 6.53 46.01
CA GLY A 442 26.21 6.61 45.15
C GLY A 442 26.98 5.30 44.92
N SER A 443 27.74 5.12 43.86
CA SER A 443 28.04 5.92 42.68
C SER A 443 28.97 5.03 41.84
N ILE A 444 28.78 5.08 40.52
CA ILE A 444 29.86 5.23 39.53
C ILE A 444 30.79 4.01 39.31
N SER A 445 30.52 3.37 38.16
CA SER A 445 31.45 3.02 37.08
C SER A 445 32.45 1.87 37.24
N GLY A 446 32.51 1.06 36.18
CA GLY A 446 33.78 0.84 35.49
C GLY A 446 34.14 -0.61 35.17
N ALA A 447 33.68 -1.05 34.01
CA ALA A 447 34.50 -1.68 32.95
C ALA A 447 35.29 -2.99 33.21
N ARG A 448 35.05 -3.91 32.24
CA ARG A 448 35.97 -4.89 31.62
C ARG A 448 36.18 -6.25 32.32
N GLU A 449 35.66 -7.26 31.61
CA GLU A 449 36.17 -8.65 31.44
C GLU A 449 37.70 -8.75 31.24
N PRO A 450 38.35 -9.94 31.12
CA PRO A 450 37.85 -11.34 31.08
C PRO A 450 38.67 -12.35 31.92
N ASP A 451 38.30 -13.63 31.77
CA ASP A 451 39.16 -14.83 31.70
C ASP A 451 39.22 -15.83 32.88
N ARG A 452 38.54 -16.97 32.65
CA ARG A 452 39.05 -18.35 32.59
C ARG A 452 39.26 -19.23 33.84
N ARG A 453 38.77 -20.49 33.62
CA ARG A 453 39.14 -21.84 34.14
C ARG A 453 38.37 -22.36 35.36
N GLU A 454 37.50 -23.37 35.15
CA GLU A 454 37.73 -24.85 35.28
C GLU A 454 37.68 -25.29 36.77
N SER A 455 37.12 -26.39 37.25
CA SER A 455 36.32 -27.55 36.80
C SER A 455 36.02 -28.37 38.08
N GLU A 456 34.95 -29.20 38.10
CA GLU A 456 34.73 -30.47 38.89
C GLU A 456 33.22 -30.66 39.12
N VAL A 457 32.46 -31.40 38.28
CA VAL A 457 32.31 -32.87 38.10
C VAL A 457 31.62 -33.59 39.29
N GLN A 458 30.38 -34.09 39.06
CA GLN A 458 29.95 -35.45 39.45
C GLN A 458 28.60 -35.88 38.81
N THR A 459 28.72 -36.75 37.80
CA THR A 459 27.95 -37.94 37.36
C THR A 459 26.39 -38.03 37.29
N PRO A 460 25.83 -38.64 36.20
CA PRO A 460 24.39 -38.85 35.94
C PRO A 460 23.90 -40.31 36.15
N PRO A 461 22.57 -40.60 36.09
CA PRO A 461 22.00 -41.94 35.89
C PRO A 461 21.56 -42.21 34.42
N PRO A 462 21.27 -43.48 34.04
CA PRO A 462 21.58 -44.08 32.73
C PRO A 462 20.43 -44.09 31.69
N PRO A 463 20.67 -44.57 30.44
CA PRO A 463 19.89 -44.20 29.25
C PRO A 463 18.84 -45.24 28.84
N PHE A 464 17.78 -44.76 28.16
CA PHE A 464 16.96 -45.58 27.27
C PHE A 464 17.05 -45.06 25.84
N ASN A 465 17.59 -45.92 24.97
CA ASN A 465 17.69 -45.74 23.52
C ASN A 465 16.32 -45.57 22.86
N LYS A 466 16.13 -44.45 22.14
CA LYS A 466 15.38 -44.44 20.88
C LYS A 466 16.09 -43.52 19.88
N THR A 467 16.44 -44.12 18.75
CA THR A 467 16.93 -43.52 17.50
C THR A 467 16.14 -42.26 17.10
N PRO A 468 16.80 -41.15 16.70
CA PRO A 468 16.09 -39.98 16.19
C PRO A 468 15.69 -40.22 14.73
N THR A 469 14.39 -40.23 14.48
CA THR A 469 13.80 -40.01 13.16
C THR A 469 14.13 -38.59 12.69
N PRO A 470 14.47 -38.36 11.41
CA PRO A 470 14.77 -37.02 10.92
C PRO A 470 13.50 -36.17 10.97
N THR A 471 13.55 -35.10 11.76
CA THR A 471 12.53 -34.04 11.76
C THR A 471 12.64 -33.32 10.41
N PRO A 472 11.55 -33.11 9.65
CA PRO A 472 11.61 -32.27 8.45
C PRO A 472 12.00 -30.85 8.87
N PRO A 473 12.76 -30.10 8.04
CA PRO A 473 13.20 -28.76 8.40
C PRO A 473 11.97 -27.87 8.62
N ALA A 474 11.97 -27.15 9.74
CA ALA A 474 10.95 -26.16 10.06
C ALA A 474 10.88 -25.12 8.95
N ARG A 475 9.77 -25.08 8.21
CA ARG A 475 9.46 -24.01 7.26
C ARG A 475 9.58 -22.67 7.99
N HIS A 476 10.54 -21.85 7.61
CA HIS A 476 10.60 -20.46 8.05
C HIS A 476 9.39 -19.75 7.44
N GLN A 477 8.31 -19.59 8.21
CA GLN A 477 7.21 -18.71 7.83
C GLN A 477 7.72 -17.27 7.92
N VAL A 478 7.84 -16.63 6.76
CA VAL A 478 8.24 -15.23 6.62
C VAL A 478 7.03 -14.35 7.00
N ASP A 479 6.96 -13.88 8.24
CA ASP A 479 5.88 -12.97 8.70
C ASP A 479 6.19 -11.51 8.29
N LEU A 480 5.15 -10.74 8.04
CA LEU A 480 5.27 -9.31 7.71
C LEU A 480 5.72 -8.53 8.95
N ASP A 481 6.74 -7.67 8.80
CA ASP A 481 7.09 -6.71 9.86
C ASP A 481 6.05 -5.57 9.91
N TYR A 482 5.02 -5.78 10.71
CA TYR A 482 3.95 -4.81 10.93
C TYR A 482 4.46 -3.48 11.50
N ALA A 483 5.51 -3.51 12.34
CA ALA A 483 6.04 -2.30 12.97
C ALA A 483 6.77 -1.41 11.97
N ALA A 484 7.67 -1.99 11.18
CA ALA A 484 8.35 -1.28 10.12
C ALA A 484 7.35 -0.78 9.06
N ALA A 485 6.35 -1.59 8.69
CA ALA A 485 5.32 -1.20 7.72
C ALA A 485 4.49 0.00 8.20
N VAL A 486 3.99 -0.02 9.44
CA VAL A 486 3.21 1.09 10.01
C VAL A 486 4.05 2.36 10.09
N ASN A 487 5.33 2.27 10.48
CA ASN A 487 6.22 3.43 10.50
C ASN A 487 6.44 4.03 9.11
N SER A 488 6.76 3.20 8.10
CA SER A 488 6.89 3.64 6.71
C SER A 488 5.62 4.33 6.20
N LEU A 489 4.45 3.77 6.48
CA LEU A 489 3.16 4.33 6.08
C LEU A 489 2.86 5.66 6.79
N THR A 490 3.23 5.78 8.07
CA THR A 490 3.02 7.01 8.85
C THR A 490 3.89 8.14 8.34
N LEU A 491 5.14 7.86 7.93
CA LEU A 491 6.03 8.86 7.31
C LEU A 491 5.45 9.41 6.00
N LEU A 492 4.69 8.60 5.25
CA LEU A 492 4.06 9.01 4.00
C LEU A 492 2.93 10.03 4.18
N PHE A 493 2.43 10.26 5.40
CA PHE A 493 1.46 11.34 5.66
C PHE A 493 2.04 12.73 5.38
N LEU A 494 3.36 12.88 5.37
CA LEU A 494 4.06 14.12 5.06
C LEU A 494 4.31 14.32 3.55
N ASN A 495 3.87 13.38 2.70
CA ASN A 495 4.09 13.46 1.26
C ASN A 495 3.22 14.55 0.61
N ASP A 496 3.76 15.27 -0.37
CA ASP A 496 3.05 16.35 -1.08
C ASP A 496 1.82 15.86 -1.85
N HIS A 497 1.86 14.63 -2.38
CA HIS A 497 0.80 14.09 -3.21
C HIS A 497 -0.35 13.50 -2.40
N GLU A 498 -1.57 14.04 -2.62
CA GLU A 498 -2.80 13.55 -2.01
C GLU A 498 -3.02 12.04 -2.21
N ALA A 499 -2.78 11.54 -3.44
CA ALA A 499 -2.97 10.14 -3.78
C ALA A 499 -2.10 9.20 -2.92
N THR A 500 -0.86 9.60 -2.63
CA THR A 500 0.08 8.84 -1.79
C THR A 500 -0.39 8.80 -0.33
N ARG A 501 -0.84 9.94 0.21
CA ARG A 501 -1.39 10.00 1.58
C ARG A 501 -2.65 9.15 1.72
N VAL A 502 -3.57 9.23 0.75
CA VAL A 502 -4.78 8.39 0.70
C VAL A 502 -4.43 6.91 0.60
N ALA A 503 -3.44 6.54 -0.21
CA ALA A 503 -3.00 5.15 -0.34
C ALA A 503 -2.38 4.64 0.97
N ALA A 504 -1.57 5.44 1.66
CA ALA A 504 -0.99 5.08 2.95
C ALA A 504 -2.07 4.82 4.02
N LEU A 505 -3.09 5.69 4.11
CA LEU A 505 -4.24 5.48 4.99
C LEU A 505 -5.05 4.23 4.63
N THR A 506 -5.18 3.92 3.34
CA THR A 506 -5.86 2.72 2.86
C THR A 506 -5.12 1.45 3.28
N TRP A 507 -3.78 1.46 3.22
CA TRP A 507 -2.94 0.39 3.72
C TRP A 507 -3.10 0.19 5.23
N LEU A 508 -3.05 1.26 6.01
CA LEU A 508 -3.24 1.18 7.47
C LEU A 508 -4.63 0.64 7.84
N LEU A 509 -5.68 1.03 7.11
CA LEU A 509 -7.03 0.49 7.28
C LEU A 509 -7.08 -1.03 7.08
N MET A 510 -6.43 -1.53 6.02
CA MET A 510 -6.33 -2.97 5.73
C MET A 510 -5.51 -3.70 6.79
N LEU A 511 -4.32 -3.20 7.13
CA LEU A 511 -3.45 -3.82 8.13
C LEU A 511 -4.14 -3.92 9.49
N HIS A 512 -4.82 -2.86 9.92
CA HIS A 512 -5.59 -2.87 11.17
C HIS A 512 -6.81 -3.80 11.11
N LYS A 513 -7.43 -3.98 9.92
CA LYS A 513 -8.52 -4.96 9.75
C LYS A 513 -8.00 -6.40 9.86
N LYS A 514 -6.79 -6.64 9.34
CA LYS A 514 -6.16 -7.96 9.33
C LYS A 514 -5.58 -8.34 10.69
N ALA A 515 -4.80 -7.46 11.31
CA ALA A 515 -4.07 -7.75 12.55
C ALA A 515 -4.24 -6.59 13.56
N PRO A 516 -5.44 -6.39 14.13
CA PRO A 516 -5.73 -5.24 15.00
C PRO A 516 -4.80 -5.18 16.21
N LYS A 517 -4.50 -6.33 16.84
CA LYS A 517 -3.63 -6.40 18.03
C LYS A 517 -2.16 -6.04 17.73
N LYS A 518 -1.63 -6.45 16.56
CA LYS A 518 -0.24 -6.16 16.16
C LYS A 518 -0.05 -4.69 15.79
N VAL A 519 -1.06 -4.05 15.20
CA VAL A 519 -1.01 -2.63 14.80
C VAL A 519 -1.21 -1.68 16.00
N LEU A 520 -2.03 -2.06 16.99
CA LEU A 520 -2.30 -1.25 18.19
C LEU A 520 -1.21 -1.32 19.27
N ALA A 521 -0.33 -2.33 19.25
CA ALA A 521 0.73 -2.48 20.24
C ALA A 521 1.88 -1.45 20.07
N ILE A 522 1.93 -0.69 18.96
CA ILE A 522 3.06 0.15 18.54
C ILE A 522 2.75 1.65 18.81
N ASN A 523 2.13 1.92 19.96
CA ASN A 523 1.22 3.06 20.16
C ASN A 523 1.83 4.43 20.49
N ASP A 524 3.13 4.69 20.31
CA ASP A 524 3.70 5.99 20.76
C ASP A 524 3.74 7.11 19.70
N GLY A 525 3.68 6.79 18.39
CA GLY A 525 3.82 7.80 17.32
C GLY A 525 2.66 7.91 16.32
N THR A 526 1.94 6.81 16.08
CA THR A 526 0.91 6.75 15.03
C THR A 526 -0.32 7.59 15.37
N PHE A 527 -0.80 7.53 16.60
CA PHE A 527 -2.02 8.23 17.01
C PHE A 527 -1.89 9.78 16.93
N PRO A 528 -0.82 10.41 17.45
CA PRO A 528 -0.57 11.83 17.23
C PRO A 528 -0.47 12.21 15.74
N ALA A 529 0.12 11.35 14.91
CA ALA A 529 0.23 11.59 13.47
C ALA A 529 -1.13 11.55 12.77
N LEU A 530 -2.02 10.61 13.13
CA LEU A 530 -3.40 10.57 12.65
C LEU A 530 -4.16 11.84 13.08
N LEU A 531 -4.10 12.23 14.36
CA LEU A 531 -4.76 13.47 14.81
C LEU A 531 -4.29 14.71 14.05
N LYS A 532 -2.99 14.83 13.77
CA LYS A 532 -2.46 15.92 12.94
C LYS A 532 -2.98 15.86 11.50
N THR A 533 -3.19 14.65 10.96
CA THR A 533 -3.70 14.40 9.61
C THR A 533 -5.16 14.86 9.43
N LEU A 534 -5.93 15.02 10.51
CA LEU A 534 -7.26 15.68 10.46
C LEU A 534 -7.21 17.14 10.00
N SER A 535 -6.03 17.77 10.07
CA SER A 535 -5.78 19.13 9.57
C SER A 535 -5.35 19.18 8.10
N ASP A 536 -5.32 18.04 7.39
CA ASP A 536 -4.90 17.95 5.99
C ASP A 536 -5.83 18.76 5.06
N PRO A 537 -5.31 19.50 4.06
CA PRO A 537 -6.13 20.26 3.13
C PRO A 537 -7.05 19.40 2.24
N ALA A 538 -6.78 18.11 2.04
CA ALA A 538 -7.61 17.22 1.24
C ALA A 538 -8.71 16.55 2.09
N GLU A 539 -9.96 16.69 1.66
CA GLU A 539 -11.11 16.06 2.33
C GLU A 539 -11.05 14.52 2.25
N ALA A 540 -10.51 13.97 1.16
CA ALA A 540 -10.34 12.53 0.99
C ALA A 540 -9.41 11.93 2.04
N VAL A 541 -8.30 12.61 2.35
CA VAL A 541 -7.33 12.21 3.39
C VAL A 541 -8.01 12.20 4.75
N VAL A 542 -8.66 13.30 5.14
CA VAL A 542 -9.38 13.40 6.42
C VAL A 542 -10.48 12.35 6.56
N THR A 543 -11.22 12.07 5.49
CA THR A 543 -12.29 11.05 5.52
C THR A 543 -11.72 9.65 5.76
N ARG A 544 -10.61 9.28 5.11
CA ARG A 544 -9.95 7.98 5.31
C ARG A 544 -9.30 7.87 6.68
N ASP A 545 -8.71 8.95 7.17
CA ASP A 545 -8.13 9.03 8.51
C ASP A 545 -9.21 8.84 9.60
N LEU A 546 -10.36 9.52 9.48
CA LEU A 546 -11.50 9.32 10.38
C LEU A 546 -12.08 7.90 10.33
N GLN A 547 -12.05 7.24 9.17
CA GLN A 547 -12.42 5.82 9.06
C GLN A 547 -11.46 4.93 9.84
N LEU A 548 -10.15 5.18 9.73
CA LEU A 548 -9.12 4.44 10.45
C LEU A 548 -9.23 4.66 11.97
N LEU A 549 -9.32 5.92 12.42
CA LEU A 549 -9.53 6.27 13.83
C LEU A 549 -10.81 5.63 14.39
N SER A 550 -11.90 5.63 13.61
CA SER A 550 -13.14 4.95 14.01
C SER A 550 -12.97 3.44 14.11
N GLN A 551 -12.23 2.81 13.19
CA GLN A 551 -11.98 1.37 13.22
C GLN A 551 -11.10 0.98 14.42
N ILE A 552 -10.05 1.76 14.68
CA ILE A 552 -9.19 1.62 15.87
C ILE A 552 -10.04 1.73 17.14
N SER A 553 -10.88 2.76 17.21
CA SER A 553 -11.71 3.01 18.38
C SER A 553 -12.78 1.94 18.61
N ARG A 554 -13.33 1.30 17.57
CA ARG A 554 -14.27 0.17 17.72
C ARG A 554 -13.60 -1.10 18.27
N ASN A 555 -12.34 -1.30 17.94
CA ASN A 555 -11.58 -2.51 18.32
C ASN A 555 -10.78 -2.32 19.63
N SER A 556 -10.81 -1.10 20.20
CA SER A 556 -10.09 -0.72 21.43
C SER A 556 -11.05 -0.60 22.61
N GLY A 557 -10.49 -0.61 23.84
CA GLY A 557 -11.26 -0.43 25.08
C GLY A 557 -11.84 0.97 25.24
N ASP A 558 -12.77 1.13 26.19
CA ASP A 558 -13.51 2.38 26.39
C ASP A 558 -12.63 3.58 26.78
N ASP A 559 -11.52 3.34 27.50
CA ASP A 559 -10.55 4.37 27.87
C ASP A 559 -9.88 5.01 26.64
N TYR A 560 -9.61 4.21 25.61
CA TYR A 560 -9.01 4.69 24.36
C TYR A 560 -9.97 5.62 23.62
N PHE A 561 -11.27 5.29 23.58
CA PHE A 561 -12.27 6.15 22.98
C PHE A 561 -12.37 7.50 23.71
N THR A 562 -12.36 7.49 25.05
CA THR A 562 -12.42 8.72 25.84
C THR A 562 -11.18 9.59 25.59
N SER A 563 -10.00 8.99 25.65
CA SER A 563 -8.74 9.67 25.30
C SER A 563 -8.76 10.22 23.86
N PHE A 564 -9.32 9.48 22.90
CA PHE A 564 -9.50 9.98 21.54
C PHE A 564 -10.40 11.21 21.46
N MET A 565 -11.52 11.23 22.18
CA MET A 565 -12.42 12.38 22.20
C MET A 565 -11.80 13.59 22.90
N GLU A 566 -11.05 13.38 23.98
CA GLU A 566 -10.31 14.43 24.68
C GLU A 566 -9.22 15.04 23.79
N ASN A 567 -8.41 14.21 23.12
CA ASN A 567 -7.37 14.70 22.20
C ASN A 567 -7.98 15.41 20.97
N LEU A 568 -9.12 14.95 20.45
CA LEU A 568 -9.83 15.62 19.37
C LEU A 568 -10.35 17.01 19.80
N LEU A 569 -10.89 17.12 21.01
CA LEU A 569 -11.35 18.39 21.56
C LEU A 569 -10.16 19.34 21.80
N GLN A 570 -9.05 18.81 22.31
CA GLN A 570 -7.79 19.56 22.47
C GLN A 570 -7.26 20.07 21.12
N LEU A 571 -7.32 19.26 20.06
CA LEU A 571 -6.95 19.67 18.71
C LEU A 571 -7.82 20.84 18.23
N PHE A 572 -9.14 20.79 18.42
CA PHE A 572 -10.03 21.89 18.08
C PHE A 572 -9.80 23.15 18.95
N SER A 573 -9.43 22.98 20.21
CA SER A 573 -9.12 24.11 21.10
C SER A 573 -7.84 24.83 20.66
N THR A 574 -6.85 24.05 20.20
CA THR A 574 -5.55 24.57 19.74
C THR A 574 -5.66 25.17 18.33
N ASP A 575 -6.42 24.55 17.43
CA ASP A 575 -6.70 25.05 16.08
C ASP A 575 -8.19 25.38 15.91
N ARG A 576 -8.57 26.59 16.30
CA ARG A 576 -9.95 27.09 16.16
C ARG A 576 -10.42 27.17 14.71
N LYS A 577 -9.50 27.39 13.76
CA LYS A 577 -9.83 27.47 12.33
C LYS A 577 -10.24 26.11 11.78
N LEU A 578 -9.63 25.02 12.27
CA LEU A 578 -10.03 23.66 11.95
C LEU A 578 -11.47 23.39 12.39
N LEU A 579 -11.85 23.81 13.61
CA LEU A 579 -13.22 23.67 14.11
C LEU A 579 -14.23 24.42 13.22
N GLU A 580 -13.94 25.67 12.87
CA GLU A 580 -14.83 26.50 12.05
C GLU A 580 -15.02 25.96 10.63
N THR A 581 -13.92 25.55 9.98
CA THR A 581 -13.95 25.15 8.58
C THR A 581 -14.35 23.68 8.39
N ARG A 582 -13.95 22.78 9.30
CA ARG A 582 -14.05 21.33 9.13
C ARG A 582 -14.71 20.60 10.30
N GLY A 583 -14.90 21.23 11.45
CA GLY A 583 -15.47 20.58 12.63
C GLY A 583 -16.82 19.90 12.36
N ASN A 584 -17.67 20.52 11.54
CA ASN A 584 -18.94 19.89 11.12
C ASN A 584 -18.75 18.60 10.33
N LEU A 585 -17.80 18.55 9.39
CA LEU A 585 -17.51 17.35 8.62
C LEU A 585 -16.97 16.25 9.53
N ILE A 586 -15.98 16.58 10.37
CA ILE A 586 -15.31 15.62 11.27
C ILE A 586 -16.32 14.96 12.20
N ILE A 587 -17.11 15.75 12.94
CA ILE A 587 -18.10 15.22 13.89
C ILE A 587 -19.19 14.42 13.16
N ARG A 588 -19.66 14.89 12.00
CA ARG A 588 -20.67 14.16 11.21
C ARG A 588 -20.16 12.81 10.75
N GLN A 589 -18.92 12.73 10.28
CA GLN A 589 -18.32 11.49 9.79
C GLN A 589 -18.08 10.51 10.94
N LEU A 590 -17.62 11.00 12.10
CA LEU A 590 -17.52 10.18 13.32
C LEU A 590 -18.89 9.62 13.73
N CYS A 591 -19.97 10.41 13.64
CA CYS A 591 -21.33 9.94 13.94
C CYS A 591 -21.88 8.91 12.93
N VAL A 592 -21.29 8.80 11.74
CA VAL A 592 -21.62 7.74 10.77
C VAL A 592 -20.87 6.46 11.14
N SER A 593 -19.62 6.58 11.59
CA SER A 593 -18.74 5.46 11.88
C SER A 593 -18.77 5.00 13.34
N LEU A 594 -19.34 5.74 14.28
CA LEU A 594 -19.41 5.38 15.70
C LEU A 594 -20.80 5.73 16.25
N SER A 595 -21.11 5.25 17.46
CA SER A 595 -22.38 5.60 18.12
C SER A 595 -22.44 7.10 18.40
N ALA A 596 -23.38 7.79 17.74
CA ALA A 596 -23.61 9.21 17.93
C ALA A 596 -23.95 9.58 19.39
N GLU A 597 -24.68 8.72 20.10
CA GLU A 597 -24.98 8.95 21.52
C GLU A 597 -23.70 8.95 22.36
N ARG A 598 -22.82 7.98 22.11
CA ARG A 598 -21.55 7.85 22.84
C ARG A 598 -20.64 9.07 22.59
N ILE A 599 -20.57 9.53 21.34
CA ILE A 599 -19.83 10.75 20.95
C ILE A 599 -20.38 11.96 21.70
N TYR A 600 -21.68 12.22 21.59
CA TYR A 600 -22.30 13.40 22.19
C TYR A 600 -22.24 13.40 23.71
N ARG A 601 -22.38 12.23 24.36
CA ARG A 601 -22.24 12.10 25.81
C ARG A 601 -20.81 12.42 26.26
N THR A 602 -19.81 11.85 25.60
CA THR A 602 -18.40 12.05 25.97
C THR A 602 -17.95 13.47 25.70
N LEU A 603 -18.31 14.03 24.54
CA LEU A 603 -18.05 15.45 24.25
C LEU A 603 -18.76 16.38 25.24
N ALA A 604 -19.98 16.06 25.68
CA ALA A 604 -20.65 16.85 26.71
C ALA A 604 -19.89 16.81 28.05
N ASP A 605 -19.42 15.64 28.46
CA ASP A 605 -18.63 15.48 29.69
C ASP A 605 -17.27 16.20 29.60
N CYS A 606 -16.62 16.22 28.44
CA CYS A 606 -15.39 16.97 28.19
C CYS A 606 -15.66 18.48 28.18
N ILE A 607 -16.63 18.95 27.39
CA ILE A 607 -17.01 20.37 27.27
C ILE A 607 -17.45 20.95 28.62
N GLU A 608 -18.11 20.16 29.48
CA GLU A 608 -18.48 20.60 30.82
C GLU A 608 -17.26 21.05 31.66
N LYS A 609 -16.09 20.43 31.43
CA LYS A 609 -14.83 20.72 32.13
C LYS A 609 -13.98 21.81 31.45
N GLU A 610 -14.38 22.29 30.28
CA GLU A 610 -13.61 23.30 29.53
C GLU A 610 -13.59 24.66 30.23
N GLU A 611 -12.40 25.25 30.30
CA GLU A 611 -12.19 26.57 30.90
C GLU A 611 -12.42 27.71 29.88
N ASP A 612 -12.08 27.47 28.62
CA ASP A 612 -12.29 28.43 27.53
C ASP A 612 -13.77 28.46 27.11
N VAL A 613 -14.48 29.45 27.66
CA VAL A 613 -15.91 29.67 27.45
C VAL A 613 -16.23 30.01 25.98
N GLU A 614 -15.33 30.70 25.28
CA GLU A 614 -15.53 31.08 23.88
C GLU A 614 -15.46 29.84 22.98
N PHE A 615 -14.41 29.05 23.15
CA PHE A 615 -14.25 27.77 22.45
C PHE A 615 -15.43 26.82 22.73
N ALA A 616 -15.80 26.64 24.00
CA ALA A 616 -16.92 25.78 24.39
C ALA A 616 -18.23 26.25 23.74
N SER A 617 -18.47 27.55 23.64
CA SER A 617 -19.66 28.12 22.97
C SER A 617 -19.68 27.83 21.47
N ILE A 618 -18.54 27.96 20.77
CA ILE A 618 -18.41 27.64 19.34
C ILE A 618 -18.60 26.13 19.11
N MET A 619 -18.02 25.29 19.96
CA MET A 619 -18.16 23.84 19.86
C MET A 619 -19.61 23.39 20.07
N VAL A 620 -20.27 23.91 21.11
CA VAL A 620 -21.71 23.66 21.36
C VAL A 620 -22.56 24.14 20.20
N GLN A 621 -22.25 25.30 19.61
CA GLN A 621 -22.96 25.79 18.43
C GLN A 621 -22.84 24.82 17.23
N ASN A 622 -21.65 24.29 16.98
CA ASN A 622 -21.42 23.30 15.93
C ASN A 622 -22.17 22.00 16.20
N LEU A 623 -22.10 21.47 17.43
CA LEU A 623 -22.82 20.27 17.85
C LEU A 623 -24.35 20.46 17.73
N ASN A 624 -24.88 21.59 18.17
CA ASN A 624 -26.32 21.89 18.06
C ASN A 624 -26.77 21.99 16.59
N ASN A 625 -26.00 22.66 15.73
CA ASN A 625 -26.30 22.74 14.30
C ASN A 625 -26.29 21.36 13.65
N ASN A 626 -25.35 20.49 14.01
CA ASN A 626 -25.32 19.10 13.54
C ASN A 626 -26.53 18.31 14.05
N LEU A 627 -26.86 18.41 15.33
CA LEU A 627 -28.00 17.73 15.95
C LEU A 627 -29.32 18.03 15.23
N ILE A 628 -29.51 19.28 14.78
CA ILE A 628 -30.71 19.69 14.04
C ILE A 628 -30.65 19.27 12.56
N THR A 629 -29.51 19.48 11.89
CA THR A 629 -29.46 19.37 10.42
C THR A 629 -29.03 17.99 9.91
N ALA A 630 -28.25 17.22 10.66
CA ALA A 630 -27.66 15.98 10.18
C ALA A 630 -28.68 14.82 10.20
N PRO A 631 -28.84 14.07 9.09
CA PRO A 631 -29.77 12.96 9.01
C PRO A 631 -29.36 11.78 9.92
N GLN A 632 -28.06 11.50 10.06
CA GLN A 632 -27.55 10.41 10.90
C GLN A 632 -27.85 10.56 12.40
N LEU A 633 -28.24 11.76 12.85
CA LEU A 633 -28.61 12.03 14.25
C LEU A 633 -30.13 11.86 14.51
N ALA A 634 -30.87 11.29 13.56
CA ALA A 634 -32.32 11.10 13.70
C ALA A 634 -32.71 10.27 14.94
N GLU A 635 -31.94 9.23 15.26
CA GLU A 635 -32.22 8.38 16.42
C GLU A 635 -31.92 9.12 17.73
N LEU A 636 -30.82 9.87 17.78
CA LEU A 636 -30.48 10.72 18.92
C LEU A 636 -31.58 11.76 19.20
N ARG A 637 -32.14 12.36 18.14
CA ARG A 637 -33.27 13.29 18.24
C ARG A 637 -34.53 12.61 18.78
N LYS A 638 -34.82 11.35 18.44
CA LYS A 638 -35.95 10.61 19.02
C LYS A 638 -35.72 10.36 20.51
N ARG A 639 -34.50 9.94 20.88
CA ARG A 639 -34.12 9.70 22.27
C ARG A 639 -34.28 10.95 23.14
N LEU A 640 -33.86 12.12 22.65
CA LEU A 640 -34.01 13.40 23.35
C LEU A 640 -35.47 13.82 23.57
N ARG A 641 -36.42 13.33 22.77
CA ARG A 641 -37.85 13.60 22.97
C ARG A 641 -38.49 12.70 24.02
N ASN A 642 -37.87 11.58 24.37
CA ASN A 642 -38.40 10.63 25.34
C ASN A 642 -37.79 10.83 26.73
N LEU A 643 -38.18 11.93 27.38
CA LEU A 643 -37.77 12.28 28.75
C LEU A 643 -38.50 11.46 29.84
N GLU A 644 -39.32 10.47 29.47
CA GLU A 644 -39.99 9.59 30.43
C GLU A 644 -39.05 8.50 30.97
N THR A 645 -37.99 8.19 30.21
CA THR A 645 -36.98 7.19 30.60
C THR A 645 -35.85 7.84 31.40
N LYS A 646 -35.37 7.17 32.45
CA LYS A 646 -34.22 7.64 33.27
C LYS A 646 -32.98 7.89 32.42
N ASP A 647 -32.70 7.02 31.46
CA ASP A 647 -31.56 7.15 30.55
C ASP A 647 -31.69 8.36 29.62
N GLY A 648 -32.90 8.62 29.10
CA GLY A 648 -33.19 9.79 28.28
C GLY A 648 -33.04 11.09 29.08
N GLN A 649 -33.49 11.10 30.33
CA GLN A 649 -33.29 12.21 31.27
C GLN A 649 -31.80 12.43 31.55
N ALA A 650 -31.04 11.38 31.88
CA ALA A 650 -29.61 11.48 32.14
C ALA A 650 -28.83 11.99 30.92
N PHE A 651 -29.18 11.53 29.72
CA PHE A 651 -28.58 12.02 28.47
C PHE A 651 -28.90 13.50 28.22
N PHE A 652 -30.16 13.89 28.36
CA PHE A 652 -30.57 15.29 28.24
C PHE A 652 -29.84 16.18 29.25
N VAL A 653 -29.72 15.75 30.51
CA VAL A 653 -29.02 16.49 31.58
C VAL A 653 -27.55 16.69 31.23
N ALA A 654 -26.85 15.66 30.74
CA ALA A 654 -25.45 15.78 30.32
C ALA A 654 -25.29 16.80 29.18
N LEU A 655 -26.13 16.73 28.15
CA LEU A 655 -26.12 17.72 27.07
C LEU A 655 -26.48 19.11 27.56
N PHE A 656 -27.50 19.26 28.41
CA PHE A 656 -27.92 20.57 28.89
C PHE A 656 -26.80 21.26 29.65
N ARG A 657 -26.09 20.52 30.51
CA ARG A 657 -24.97 21.04 31.33
C ARG A 657 -23.84 21.63 30.50
N SER A 658 -23.50 21.00 29.37
CA SER A 658 -22.50 21.50 28.43
C SER A 658 -23.10 22.52 27.46
N TRP A 659 -24.38 22.42 27.08
CA TRP A 659 -25.00 23.37 26.16
C TRP A 659 -25.13 24.76 26.77
N CYS A 660 -25.10 24.87 28.11
CA CYS A 660 -25.14 26.13 28.85
C CYS A 660 -24.07 27.15 28.43
N TYR A 661 -22.99 26.76 27.74
CA TYR A 661 -22.01 27.69 27.16
C TYR A 661 -22.57 28.53 26.00
N ASN A 662 -23.67 28.10 25.37
CA ASN A 662 -24.38 28.84 24.32
C ASN A 662 -25.89 28.92 24.61
N ALA A 663 -26.38 30.15 24.83
CA ALA A 663 -27.77 30.41 25.19
C ALA A 663 -28.78 29.90 24.15
N VAL A 664 -28.55 30.21 22.87
CA VAL A 664 -29.47 29.84 21.77
C VAL A 664 -29.47 28.33 21.55
N ALA A 665 -28.33 27.67 21.67
CA ALA A 665 -28.22 26.21 21.60
C ALA A 665 -28.94 25.53 22.76
N THR A 666 -28.80 26.02 24.00
CA THR A 666 -29.53 25.49 25.17
C THR A 666 -31.05 25.60 24.97
N PHE A 667 -31.50 26.78 24.54
CA PHE A 667 -32.91 27.01 24.25
C PHE A 667 -33.42 26.10 23.11
N SER A 668 -32.64 25.95 22.04
CA SER A 668 -32.90 25.02 20.94
C SER A 668 -32.99 23.56 21.40
N LEU A 669 -32.14 23.13 22.32
CA LEU A 669 -32.16 21.78 22.90
C LEU A 669 -33.47 21.53 23.66
N CYS A 670 -33.96 22.50 24.43
CA CYS A 670 -35.25 22.40 25.12
C CYS A 670 -36.43 22.30 24.14
N LEU A 671 -36.41 23.08 23.04
CA LEU A 671 -37.43 22.95 21.99
C LEU A 671 -37.38 21.57 21.33
N LEU A 672 -36.16 21.06 21.06
CA LEU A 672 -35.96 19.75 20.44
C LEU A 672 -36.46 18.60 21.33
N ALA A 673 -36.29 18.72 22.64
CA ALA A 673 -36.69 17.74 23.64
C ALA A 673 -38.16 17.88 24.09
N GLN A 674 -38.93 18.82 23.52
CA GLN A 674 -40.31 19.16 23.94
C GLN A 674 -40.43 19.66 25.39
N ALA A 675 -39.34 20.13 26.00
CA ALA A 675 -39.32 20.74 27.32
C ALA A 675 -39.72 22.22 27.26
N TYR A 676 -40.92 22.50 26.76
CA TYR A 676 -41.36 23.88 26.42
C TYR A 676 -41.47 24.81 27.62
N GLU A 677 -41.85 24.31 28.79
CA GLU A 677 -41.88 25.10 30.02
C GLU A 677 -40.47 25.60 30.38
N GLN A 678 -39.48 24.73 30.23
CA GLN A 678 -38.09 25.06 30.55
C GLN A 678 -37.46 25.98 29.49
N ALA A 679 -37.84 25.81 28.21
CA ALA A 679 -37.51 26.78 27.16
C ALA A 679 -38.06 28.18 27.50
N TYR A 680 -39.29 28.27 28.02
CA TYR A 680 -39.87 29.56 28.42
C TYR A 680 -39.14 30.17 29.62
N ASN A 681 -38.77 29.37 30.61
CA ASN A 681 -37.98 29.83 31.75
C ASN A 681 -36.59 30.36 31.31
N LEU A 682 -35.92 29.69 30.36
CA LEU A 682 -34.69 30.19 29.75
C LEU A 682 -34.91 31.53 29.04
N LEU A 683 -36.02 31.70 28.34
CA LEU A 683 -36.35 32.94 27.64
C LEU A 683 -36.61 34.11 28.59
N GLN A 684 -37.11 33.86 29.81
CA GLN A 684 -37.18 34.90 30.85
C GLN A 684 -35.77 35.33 31.29
N ILE A 685 -34.82 34.41 31.36
CA ILE A 685 -33.42 34.72 31.65
C ILE A 685 -32.77 35.48 30.49
N PHE A 686 -33.15 35.21 29.22
CA PHE A 686 -32.62 35.96 28.06
C PHE A 686 -32.87 37.47 28.17
N ALA A 687 -33.94 37.90 28.83
CA ALA A 687 -34.22 39.32 29.06
C ALA A 687 -33.18 40.00 29.97
N GLU A 688 -32.48 39.24 30.80
CA GLU A 688 -31.40 39.70 31.68
C GLU A 688 -30.02 39.61 31.00
N LEU A 689 -29.92 38.92 29.85
CA LEU A 689 -28.68 38.75 29.09
C LEU A 689 -28.47 39.91 28.11
N GLU A 690 -27.20 40.24 27.85
CA GLU A 690 -26.84 41.21 26.82
C GLU A 690 -27.09 40.64 25.42
N MET A 691 -27.92 41.30 24.62
CA MET A 691 -28.23 40.87 23.25
C MET A 691 -27.11 41.25 22.28
N THR A 692 -26.21 40.31 22.02
CA THR A 692 -25.13 40.46 21.03
C THR A 692 -25.62 40.21 19.60
N VAL A 693 -24.94 40.79 18.60
CA VAL A 693 -25.24 40.55 17.17
C VAL A 693 -25.16 39.06 16.83
N ASN A 694 -24.15 38.35 17.37
CA ASN A 694 -24.00 36.91 17.16
C ASN A 694 -25.18 36.11 17.72
N MET A 695 -25.72 36.50 18.88
CA MET A 695 -26.91 35.88 19.45
C MET A 695 -28.14 36.11 18.57
N LEU A 696 -28.33 37.32 18.06
CA LEU A 696 -29.45 37.64 17.15
C LEU A 696 -29.38 36.83 15.84
N ILE A 697 -28.18 36.70 15.25
CA ILE A 697 -27.97 35.87 14.05
C ILE A 697 -28.29 34.40 14.35
N GLN A 698 -27.90 33.88 15.52
CA GLN A 698 -28.21 32.51 15.91
C GLN A 698 -29.71 32.29 16.15
N ILE A 699 -30.41 33.25 16.75
CA ILE A 699 -31.87 33.20 16.91
C ILE A 699 -32.56 33.23 15.54
N ASP A 700 -32.12 34.10 14.63
CA ASP A 700 -32.63 34.17 13.25
C ASP A 700 -32.48 32.82 12.55
N LYS A 701 -31.27 32.23 12.60
CA LYS A 701 -30.99 30.91 12.03
C LYS A 701 -31.82 29.80 12.68
N LEU A 702 -32.00 29.82 14.00
CA LEU A 702 -32.84 28.85 14.71
C LEU A 702 -34.29 28.91 14.21
N VAL A 703 -34.84 30.11 14.04
CA VAL A 703 -36.20 30.29 13.55
C VAL A 703 -36.36 29.80 12.12
N GLN A 704 -35.37 30.02 11.25
CA GLN A 704 -35.36 29.39 9.92
C GLN A 704 -35.32 27.86 10.03
N LEU A 705 -34.54 27.31 10.97
CA LEU A 705 -34.46 25.86 11.21
C LEU A 705 -35.76 25.27 11.78
N LEU A 706 -36.64 26.05 12.43
CA LEU A 706 -37.97 25.58 12.84
C LEU A 706 -38.84 25.16 11.65
N GLU A 707 -38.53 25.67 10.44
CA GLU A 707 -39.20 25.25 9.22
C GLU A 707 -38.64 23.94 8.64
N SER A 708 -37.53 23.44 9.17
CA SER A 708 -36.94 22.17 8.76
C SER A 708 -37.83 20.97 9.11
N PRO A 709 -37.69 19.84 8.39
CA PRO A 709 -38.45 18.62 8.68
C PRO A 709 -38.30 18.12 10.12
N VAL A 710 -37.18 18.42 10.78
CA VAL A 710 -36.91 18.02 12.16
C VAL A 710 -37.92 18.58 13.13
N PHE A 711 -38.41 19.80 12.92
CA PHE A 711 -39.37 20.47 13.80
C PHE A 711 -40.82 20.37 13.28
N THR A 712 -41.13 19.41 12.42
CA THR A 712 -42.50 19.17 11.95
C THR A 712 -43.45 18.89 13.11
N TYR A 713 -43.04 18.11 14.10
CA TYR A 713 -43.85 17.85 15.29
C TYR A 713 -44.18 19.14 16.08
N LEU A 714 -43.19 20.03 16.24
CA LEU A 714 -43.36 21.30 16.95
C LEU A 714 -44.39 22.17 16.23
N ARG A 715 -44.31 22.25 14.89
CA ARG A 715 -45.27 23.01 14.07
C ARG A 715 -46.68 22.44 14.15
N LEU A 716 -46.84 21.12 14.21
CA LEU A 716 -48.14 20.47 14.39
C LEU A 716 -48.69 20.70 15.81
N GLN A 717 -47.83 20.70 16.82
CA GLN A 717 -48.21 20.98 18.22
C GLN A 717 -48.69 22.43 18.43
N LEU A 718 -48.38 23.35 17.51
CA LEU A 718 -48.99 24.68 17.53
C LEU A 718 -50.51 24.61 17.36
N LEU A 719 -51.08 23.59 16.74
CA LEU A 719 -52.54 23.49 16.62
C LEU A 719 -53.25 23.25 17.98
N GLU A 720 -52.51 22.90 19.04
CA GLU A 720 -53.04 22.53 20.36
C GLU A 720 -52.57 23.50 21.47
N PRO A 721 -53.08 24.75 21.51
CA PRO A 721 -52.63 25.76 22.48
C PRO A 721 -52.92 25.39 23.94
N GLU A 722 -53.97 24.59 24.21
CA GLU A 722 -54.32 24.14 25.56
C GLU A 722 -53.31 23.13 26.12
N LYS A 723 -52.75 22.27 25.26
CA LYS A 723 -51.77 21.24 25.67
C LYS A 723 -50.34 21.79 25.71
N PHE A 724 -50.00 22.73 24.83
CA PHE A 724 -48.65 23.29 24.72
C PHE A 724 -48.60 24.83 24.86
N PRO A 725 -49.08 25.41 25.98
CA PRO A 725 -49.15 26.87 26.15
C PRO A 725 -47.77 27.54 26.18
N HIS A 726 -46.77 26.85 26.73
CA HIS A 726 -45.40 27.38 26.82
C HIS A 726 -44.71 27.47 25.46
N LEU A 727 -45.08 26.61 24.50
CA LEU A 727 -44.53 26.67 23.13
C LEU A 727 -44.92 27.98 22.45
N TYR A 728 -46.19 28.38 22.57
CA TYR A 728 -46.67 29.68 22.09
C TYR A 728 -45.92 30.85 22.73
N LYS A 729 -45.78 30.83 24.06
CA LYS A 729 -45.02 31.86 24.79
C LYS A 729 -43.57 31.94 24.32
N CYS A 730 -42.93 30.79 24.06
CA CYS A 730 -41.57 30.74 23.51
C CYS A 730 -41.49 31.39 22.13
N LEU A 731 -42.37 31.00 21.19
CA LEU A 731 -42.31 31.51 19.82
C LEU A 731 -42.68 33.00 19.73
N TYR A 732 -43.68 33.47 20.48
CA TYR A 732 -43.97 34.90 20.56
C TYR A 732 -42.84 35.68 21.26
N GLY A 733 -42.21 35.10 22.28
CA GLY A 733 -41.06 35.73 22.94
C GLY A 733 -39.84 35.83 22.00
N LEU A 734 -39.55 34.80 21.19
CA LEU A 734 -38.53 34.90 20.13
C LEU A 734 -38.88 35.99 19.11
N LEU A 735 -40.16 36.11 18.73
CA LEU A 735 -40.63 37.15 17.82
C LEU A 735 -40.39 38.56 18.39
N MET A 736 -40.46 38.74 19.71
CA MET A 736 -40.17 40.01 20.36
C MET A 736 -38.67 40.32 20.47
N LEU A 737 -37.80 39.31 20.45
CA LEU A 737 -36.34 39.49 20.50
C LEU A 737 -35.72 39.72 19.12
N LEU A 738 -36.37 39.26 18.05
CA LEU A 738 -35.85 39.37 16.70
C LEU A 738 -35.95 40.80 16.14
N PRO A 739 -34.94 41.26 15.38
CA PRO A 739 -35.12 42.40 14.50
C PRO A 739 -36.11 42.05 13.37
N GLN A 740 -36.59 43.05 12.62
CA GLN A 740 -37.50 42.85 11.47
C GLN A 740 -36.80 42.16 10.28
N SER A 741 -36.38 40.91 10.46
CA SER A 741 -35.68 40.07 9.49
C SER A 741 -36.64 39.16 8.70
N ALA A 742 -36.10 38.40 7.74
CA ALA A 742 -36.86 37.36 7.05
C ALA A 742 -37.36 36.27 8.02
N ALA A 743 -36.57 35.92 9.05
CA ALA A 743 -37.00 34.95 10.07
C ALA A 743 -38.15 35.51 10.93
N PHE A 744 -38.12 36.80 11.27
CA PHE A 744 -39.24 37.46 11.93
C PHE A 744 -40.52 37.37 11.08
N ALA A 745 -40.44 37.67 9.78
CA ALA A 745 -41.58 37.57 8.88
C ALA A 745 -42.11 36.13 8.77
N ALA A 746 -41.21 35.14 8.64
CA ALA A 746 -41.57 33.72 8.58
C ALA A 746 -42.30 33.27 9.85
N LEU A 747 -41.75 33.59 11.03
CA LEU A 747 -42.35 33.22 12.31
C LEU A 747 -43.68 33.93 12.56
N LYS A 748 -43.77 35.23 12.24
CA LYS A 748 -45.02 36.01 12.34
C LYS A 748 -46.10 35.39 11.45
N ASN A 749 -45.79 35.07 10.20
CA ASN A 749 -46.74 34.45 9.28
C ASN A 749 -47.19 33.07 9.76
N ARG A 750 -46.26 32.26 10.31
CA ARG A 750 -46.57 30.97 10.91
C ARG A 750 -47.53 31.10 12.09
N LEU A 751 -47.24 32.00 13.02
CA LEU A 751 -48.09 32.25 14.20
C LEU A 751 -49.45 32.83 13.81
N ASN A 752 -49.51 33.74 12.83
CA ASN A 752 -50.76 34.28 12.29
C ASN A 752 -51.63 33.22 11.60
N SER A 753 -51.01 32.19 11.02
CA SER A 753 -51.75 31.09 10.38
C SER A 753 -52.49 30.21 11.40
N VAL A 754 -52.04 30.22 12.67
CA VAL A 754 -52.62 29.40 13.75
C VAL A 754 -53.40 30.26 14.76
N SER A 755 -53.21 31.59 14.77
CA SER A 755 -53.86 32.51 15.72
C SER A 755 -55.39 32.52 15.62
N ALA A 756 -55.97 32.22 14.45
CA ALA A 756 -57.42 32.06 14.27
C ALA A 756 -58.02 30.91 15.12
N ILE A 757 -57.22 29.88 15.44
CA ILE A 757 -57.63 28.75 16.29
C ILE A 757 -57.56 29.14 17.78
N GLY A 758 -56.62 30.01 18.16
CA GLY A 758 -56.51 30.56 19.52
C GLY A 758 -57.69 31.45 19.92
N PHE A 759 -58.27 32.21 18.99
CA PHE A 759 -59.45 33.05 19.25
C PHE A 759 -60.76 32.27 19.45
N LEU A 760 -60.85 31.02 18.99
CA LEU A 760 -62.04 30.18 19.19
C LEU A 760 -62.08 29.49 20.56
N HIS A 761 -60.94 29.41 21.28
CA HIS A 761 -60.83 28.66 22.54
C HIS A 761 -60.44 29.52 23.76
N ILE A 762 -59.95 30.75 23.56
CA ILE A 762 -59.67 31.71 24.66
C ILE A 762 -60.88 32.66 24.83
N ALA A 763 -62.07 32.10 25.07
CA ALA A 763 -63.16 32.85 25.68
C ALA A 763 -63.30 32.34 27.12
N PRO A 764 -63.19 33.19 28.16
CA PRO A 764 -63.38 32.73 29.53
C PRO A 764 -64.83 32.25 29.67
N ARG A 765 -65.02 30.97 30.04
CA ARG A 765 -66.31 30.50 30.56
C ARG A 765 -66.60 31.29 31.83
N ALA A 766 -67.38 32.36 31.70
CA ALA A 766 -67.94 33.06 32.83
C ALA A 766 -68.78 32.07 33.65
N TYR A 767 -68.45 31.95 34.93
CA TYR A 767 -69.25 31.27 35.93
C TYR A 767 -70.64 31.93 35.96
N VAL A 768 -71.68 31.18 35.62
CA VAL A 768 -73.06 31.54 35.97
C VAL A 768 -73.60 30.44 36.87
N SER A 769 -73.91 30.84 38.11
CA SER A 769 -74.48 30.03 39.17
C SER A 769 -75.83 29.44 38.76
N GLN A 770 -76.07 28.20 39.19
CA GLN A 770 -77.34 27.50 39.02
C GLN A 770 -78.52 28.25 39.69
N SER A 771 -79.58 28.50 38.92
CA SER A 771 -80.96 28.37 39.41
C SER A 771 -81.97 28.23 38.27
N ARG A 772 -82.64 27.07 38.25
CA ARG A 772 -84.04 26.78 37.88
C ARG A 772 -84.78 27.76 36.95
N ASN A 773 -85.14 27.31 35.75
CA ASN A 773 -86.52 26.96 35.33
C ASN A 773 -86.71 26.96 33.79
N ASN A 774 -87.46 25.97 33.31
CA ASN A 774 -88.37 25.91 32.16
C ASN A 774 -88.05 26.60 30.81
N SER A 775 -87.93 25.71 29.81
CA SER A 775 -88.75 25.63 28.59
C SER A 775 -88.52 26.59 27.40
N VAL A 776 -88.45 25.93 26.22
CA VAL A 776 -89.14 26.29 24.95
C VAL A 776 -88.41 27.23 23.97
N VAL A 777 -88.05 26.63 22.80
CA VAL A 777 -88.32 27.06 21.38
C VAL A 777 -87.77 28.45 20.99
N GLU A 778 -87.00 28.66 19.91
CA GLU A 778 -87.39 28.52 18.50
C GLU A 778 -86.26 28.97 17.54
N ALA A 779 -86.42 28.58 16.27
CA ALA A 779 -85.95 29.22 15.02
C ALA A 779 -84.43 29.17 14.72
N ILE A 780 -83.89 28.37 13.80
CA ILE A 780 -84.21 28.09 12.38
C ILE A 780 -84.45 29.38 11.57
N SER A 781 -83.50 29.76 10.70
CA SER A 781 -83.58 29.52 9.25
C SER A 781 -82.63 30.40 8.44
N SER A 782 -82.44 29.99 7.17
CA SER A 782 -81.82 30.71 6.03
C SER A 782 -80.28 30.57 5.94
N LEU A 783 -79.67 30.02 4.89
CA LEU A 783 -80.10 29.78 3.51
C LEU A 783 -79.48 28.52 2.91
N GLN A 784 -80.25 28.00 1.98
CA GLN A 784 -80.21 26.72 1.30
C GLN A 784 -79.61 26.90 -0.11
N LEU A 785 -79.30 25.76 -0.73
CA LEU A 785 -79.49 25.46 -2.17
C LEU A 785 -78.37 25.86 -3.18
N HIS A 786 -77.56 24.89 -3.66
CA HIS A 786 -77.91 23.92 -4.73
C HIS A 786 -76.73 22.93 -4.93
N THR A 787 -76.88 21.62 -4.71
CA THR A 787 -77.40 20.58 -5.64
C THR A 787 -76.34 20.05 -6.63
N ARG A 788 -75.89 18.80 -6.47
CA ARG A 788 -76.24 17.71 -7.40
C ARG A 788 -75.82 16.32 -6.86
N GLN A 789 -76.82 15.44 -6.81
CA GLN A 789 -76.82 14.03 -6.42
C GLN A 789 -76.18 13.12 -7.48
N LYS A 790 -75.69 11.94 -7.06
CA LYS A 790 -76.29 10.67 -7.48
C LYS A 790 -75.88 9.51 -6.56
N SER A 791 -76.87 8.90 -5.93
CA SER A 791 -76.82 7.68 -5.14
C SER A 791 -77.27 6.48 -5.99
N THR A 792 -76.81 5.27 -5.67
CA THR A 792 -77.60 4.02 -5.75
C THR A 792 -76.94 2.94 -4.88
N GLU A 793 -77.58 2.63 -3.75
CA GLU A 793 -77.53 1.34 -3.02
C GLU A 793 -78.38 0.30 -3.79
N THR A 794 -78.27 -1.02 -3.65
CA THR A 794 -78.63 -1.91 -2.52
C THR A 794 -78.19 -3.36 -2.89
N HIS A 795 -77.78 -4.28 -2.00
CA HIS A 795 -78.63 -5.18 -1.17
C HIS A 795 -77.72 -6.11 -0.31
N THR A 796 -77.75 -6.05 1.03
CA THR A 796 -78.43 -6.93 2.02
C THR A 796 -77.85 -8.33 2.32
N SER A 797 -77.33 -8.52 3.54
CA SER A 797 -77.75 -9.62 4.45
C SER A 797 -77.45 -9.32 5.94
N SER A 798 -78.57 -9.28 6.69
CA SER A 798 -78.88 -9.54 8.12
C SER A 798 -77.96 -10.49 8.92
N PHE A 799 -77.89 -10.55 10.27
CA PHE A 799 -78.35 -9.79 11.45
C PHE A 799 -77.68 -10.48 12.66
N SER A 800 -77.14 -9.74 13.63
CA SER A 800 -77.23 -10.02 15.09
C SER A 800 -76.41 -8.99 15.87
N ALA A 801 -77.06 -8.27 16.78
CA ALA A 801 -76.44 -7.41 17.79
C ALA A 801 -76.75 -7.99 19.18
N PRO A 802 -75.89 -7.73 20.18
CA PRO A 802 -76.28 -6.67 21.11
C PRO A 802 -75.12 -5.75 21.58
N THR A 803 -75.44 -4.46 21.62
CA THR A 803 -75.16 -3.46 22.68
C THR A 803 -74.01 -3.72 23.67
N ASN A 804 -72.96 -2.89 23.68
CA ASN A 804 -72.85 -1.70 24.51
C ASN A 804 -71.42 -1.12 24.44
N ALA A 805 -71.33 0.15 24.05
CA ALA A 805 -70.11 0.95 24.13
C ALA A 805 -70.03 1.61 25.52
N GLY A 806 -68.82 1.60 26.10
CA GLY A 806 -68.45 2.37 27.29
C GLY A 806 -66.99 2.85 27.15
N PRO A 807 -66.65 4.06 27.63
CA PRO A 807 -65.60 4.90 27.06
C PRO A 807 -64.20 4.64 27.63
N SER A 808 -63.21 5.11 26.86
CA SER A 808 -61.81 5.29 27.23
C SER A 808 -61.65 6.12 28.51
N ASN A 809 -61.16 5.49 29.58
CA ASN A 809 -60.64 6.16 30.76
C ASN A 809 -59.22 6.66 30.49
N PHE A 810 -59.09 7.94 30.16
CA PHE A 810 -57.88 8.71 30.41
C PHE A 810 -58.29 10.09 30.89
N ASP A 811 -58.61 10.17 32.18
CA ASP A 811 -58.48 11.42 32.91
C ASP A 811 -58.38 11.15 34.41
N ARG A 812 -57.64 12.03 35.11
CA ARG A 812 -57.43 12.15 36.57
C ARG A 812 -56.35 11.23 37.19
N SER A 813 -55.36 11.73 37.94
CA SER A 813 -55.13 13.09 38.46
C SER A 813 -53.66 13.26 38.89
N SER A 814 -53.13 14.43 38.56
CA SER A 814 -52.28 15.19 39.47
C SER A 814 -53.02 15.39 40.80
N ARG A 815 -52.54 14.71 41.84
CA ARG A 815 -52.53 15.11 43.26
C ARG A 815 -52.09 13.90 44.07
N LEU A 816 -50.81 13.88 44.44
CA LEU A 816 -50.35 13.40 45.75
C LEU A 816 -48.90 13.88 45.93
N LYS A 817 -48.75 14.70 46.96
CA LYS A 817 -47.49 15.21 47.48
C LYS A 817 -46.68 14.02 48.00
N GLY A 818 -45.69 13.57 47.23
CA GLY A 818 -44.82 12.44 47.56
C GLY A 818 -43.49 12.54 46.82
N ARG A 819 -42.50 13.13 47.50
CA ARG A 819 -41.04 13.01 47.32
C ARG A 819 -40.56 12.29 46.04
N ASP A 820 -40.46 13.02 44.93
CA ASP A 820 -39.78 12.59 43.70
C ASP A 820 -38.26 12.81 43.85
N GLU A 821 -37.50 11.78 44.23
CA GLU A 821 -36.01 11.80 44.19
C GLU A 821 -35.44 11.30 42.84
N GLY A 822 -36.27 11.18 41.79
CA GLY A 822 -35.86 10.60 40.50
C GLY A 822 -36.03 11.47 39.25
N GLY A 823 -36.54 12.70 39.36
CA GLY A 823 -36.78 13.60 38.22
C GLY A 823 -35.62 14.54 37.91
N ILE A 824 -35.62 15.12 36.70
CA ILE A 824 -34.64 16.16 36.31
C ILE A 824 -34.73 17.35 37.28
N ARG A 825 -33.60 17.70 37.91
CA ARG A 825 -33.50 18.85 38.84
C ARG A 825 -33.36 20.15 38.06
N TRP A 826 -34.49 20.65 37.54
CA TRP A 826 -34.53 21.83 36.68
C TRP A 826 -33.98 23.11 37.31
N ASN A 827 -34.19 23.31 38.61
CA ASN A 827 -33.67 24.49 39.32
C ASN A 827 -32.13 24.53 39.28
N GLU A 828 -31.46 23.40 39.53
CA GLU A 828 -29.99 23.31 39.47
C GLU A 828 -29.47 23.57 38.05
N LEU A 829 -30.20 23.09 37.03
CA LEU A 829 -29.84 23.32 35.63
C LEU A 829 -29.96 24.80 35.24
N LEU A 830 -31.04 25.47 35.67
CA LEU A 830 -31.23 26.90 35.41
C LEU A 830 -30.23 27.77 36.17
N GLU A 831 -29.88 27.40 37.41
CA GLU A 831 -28.81 28.06 38.18
C GLU A 831 -27.46 27.89 37.49
N LYS A 832 -27.14 26.68 37.02
CA LYS A 832 -25.93 26.43 36.24
C LYS A 832 -25.92 27.27 34.96
N PHE A 833 -27.03 27.32 34.22
CA PHE A 833 -27.16 28.16 33.03
C PHE A 833 -26.83 29.62 33.34
N LYS A 834 -27.44 30.20 34.38
CA LYS A 834 -27.15 31.57 34.83
C LYS A 834 -25.67 31.76 35.16
N SER A 835 -25.09 30.85 35.93
CA SER A 835 -23.68 30.91 36.34
C SER A 835 -22.74 30.85 35.14
N VAL A 836 -23.00 29.98 34.16
CA VAL A 836 -22.15 29.85 32.96
C VAL A 836 -22.29 31.07 32.05
N GLN A 837 -23.50 31.60 31.86
CA GLN A 837 -23.73 32.81 31.07
C GLN A 837 -23.09 34.05 31.72
N GLU A 838 -23.15 34.18 33.05
CA GLU A 838 -22.47 35.25 33.78
C GLU A 838 -20.94 35.14 33.66
N ARG A 839 -20.40 33.91 33.72
CA ARG A 839 -18.97 33.66 33.49
C ARG A 839 -18.56 34.04 32.06
N ALA A 840 -19.38 33.70 31.05
CA ALA A 840 -19.15 34.09 29.65
C ALA A 840 -19.14 35.61 29.47
N ARG A 841 -20.07 36.31 30.13
CA ARG A 841 -20.17 37.76 30.12
C ARG A 841 -18.95 38.44 30.74
N ARG A 842 -18.40 37.86 31.82
CA ARG A 842 -17.15 38.34 32.44
C ARG A 842 -15.95 38.15 31.51
N ALA A 843 -15.86 37.00 30.85
CA ALA A 843 -14.79 36.71 29.90
C ALA A 843 -14.82 37.62 28.64
N GLN A 844 -15.99 38.10 28.23
CA GLN A 844 -16.15 38.98 27.06
C GLN A 844 -15.91 40.48 27.33
N ARG A 845 -15.68 40.89 28.59
CA ARG A 845 -15.35 42.28 28.92
C ARG A 845 -13.84 42.50 28.78
N PRO A 846 -13.35 43.26 27.78
CA PRO A 846 -11.95 43.64 27.74
C PRO A 846 -11.71 44.74 28.78
N GLY A 847 -11.09 44.38 29.91
CA GLY A 847 -10.64 45.35 30.94
C GLY A 847 -11.33 45.22 32.30
N GLY A 848 -11.14 44.08 32.98
CA GLY A 848 -11.73 43.82 34.29
C GLY A 848 -10.85 43.01 35.25
N GLU A 849 -9.53 43.10 35.13
CA GLU A 849 -8.58 42.73 36.20
C GLU A 849 -7.67 43.92 36.48
N LEU A 850 -8.20 44.91 37.20
CA LEU A 850 -7.41 45.94 37.88
C LEU A 850 -8.16 46.32 39.16
N ASP A 851 -8.03 45.50 40.20
CA ASP A 851 -7.86 45.97 41.58
C ASP A 851 -7.42 44.79 42.49
N ASP A 852 -6.12 44.50 42.48
CA ASP A 852 -5.28 44.34 43.69
C ASP A 852 -3.90 43.77 43.30
N GLY A 853 -2.84 44.55 43.53
CA GLY A 853 -1.46 44.05 43.52
C GLY A 853 -0.48 44.77 42.60
N LEU A 854 0.09 45.87 43.10
CA LEU A 854 1.28 46.53 42.58
C LEU A 854 2.46 45.57 42.33
N GLY A 855 3.09 45.65 41.14
CA GLY A 855 4.34 44.93 40.88
C GLY A 855 4.92 45.10 39.46
N MET A 856 5.45 46.27 39.17
CA MET A 856 6.61 46.58 38.29
C MET A 856 7.00 45.68 37.07
N LEU A 857 7.11 46.37 35.92
CA LEU A 857 8.16 46.33 34.88
C LEU A 857 7.99 45.54 33.56
N ASP A 858 8.09 46.35 32.49
CA ASP A 858 8.62 46.17 31.12
C ASP A 858 7.99 45.13 30.18
N ALA A 859 7.23 45.55 29.15
CA ALA A 859 7.66 46.21 27.90
C ALA A 859 8.28 45.27 26.85
N ARG A 860 7.51 44.94 25.80
CA ARG A 860 7.90 45.21 24.39
C ARG A 860 6.76 44.95 23.41
N ALA A 861 6.67 45.89 22.46
CA ALA A 861 5.65 46.07 21.45
C ALA A 861 5.96 45.35 20.11
N GLY A 862 4.96 45.30 19.24
CA GLY A 862 5.06 45.05 17.79
C GLY A 862 3.89 44.21 17.26
N GLU A 863 2.70 44.78 17.07
CA GLU A 863 2.16 45.29 15.80
C GLU A 863 1.87 44.23 14.72
N GLY A 864 0.63 44.21 14.22
CA GLY A 864 0.25 43.50 12.99
C GLY A 864 -1.22 43.09 12.90
N LEU A 865 -2.14 44.06 12.89
CA LEU A 865 -3.55 43.88 12.58
C LEU A 865 -3.75 43.63 11.07
N ASP A 866 -4.46 42.57 10.69
CA ASP A 866 -5.16 42.48 9.41
C ASP A 866 -6.57 41.91 9.62
N GLY A 867 -7.54 42.84 9.74
CA GLY A 867 -8.96 42.54 9.71
C GLY A 867 -9.45 42.48 8.28
N LYS A 868 -9.68 41.27 7.75
CA LYS A 868 -10.47 41.03 6.52
C LYS A 868 -10.81 39.55 6.35
N ALA A 869 -11.85 39.08 7.06
CA ALA A 869 -12.54 37.83 6.73
C ALA A 869 -13.94 37.77 7.37
N PHE A 870 -14.82 38.72 7.06
CA PHE A 870 -16.25 38.58 7.37
C PHE A 870 -17.08 39.21 6.26
N LYS A 871 -17.10 38.56 5.09
CA LYS A 871 -18.03 38.91 4.02
C LYS A 871 -18.23 37.80 3.00
N GLU A 872 -18.57 36.59 3.44
CA GLU A 872 -19.16 35.62 2.51
C GLU A 872 -19.96 34.55 3.24
N LEU A 873 -21.22 34.86 3.54
CA LEU A 873 -22.31 33.90 3.81
C LEU A 873 -23.63 34.67 3.77
N GLY A 874 -24.04 35.06 2.57
CA GLY A 874 -25.25 35.87 2.40
C GLY A 874 -25.58 36.21 0.96
N ARG A 875 -25.64 35.21 0.06
CA ARG A 875 -26.30 35.37 -1.25
C ARG A 875 -26.94 34.06 -1.71
N LEU A 876 -28.22 33.90 -1.39
CA LEU A 876 -29.16 33.08 -2.17
C LEU A 876 -30.43 33.92 -2.39
N GLN A 877 -30.44 34.68 -3.48
CA GLN A 877 -31.66 35.22 -4.08
C GLN A 877 -31.54 34.98 -5.59
N GLY A 878 -32.48 34.21 -6.14
CA GLY A 878 -32.61 34.02 -7.59
C GLY A 878 -33.12 35.30 -8.27
N PRO A 879 -32.82 35.52 -9.56
CA PRO A 879 -33.28 36.72 -10.25
C PRO A 879 -34.66 36.52 -10.90
N PRO A 880 -35.44 37.62 -11.12
CA PRO A 880 -36.75 37.58 -11.74
C PRO A 880 -36.68 37.66 -13.27
N LEU A 881 -37.75 37.19 -13.92
CA LEU A 881 -38.00 37.27 -15.37
C LEU A 881 -38.26 38.72 -15.84
N PRO A 882 -37.89 39.05 -17.09
CA PRO A 882 -38.64 40.05 -17.85
C PRO A 882 -39.10 39.54 -19.23
N VAL A 883 -40.18 40.16 -19.70
CA VAL A 883 -40.92 39.88 -20.93
C VAL A 883 -40.22 40.45 -22.18
N LYS A 884 -40.39 39.69 -23.26
CA LYS A 884 -40.11 39.81 -24.69
C LYS A 884 -40.16 41.21 -25.35
N ASP A 885 -39.17 41.50 -26.20
CA ASP A 885 -39.36 42.04 -27.57
C ASP A 885 -38.10 41.79 -28.46
N THR A 886 -38.32 41.35 -29.70
CA THR A 886 -37.37 41.06 -30.82
C THR A 886 -37.04 42.34 -31.64
N PRO A 887 -36.14 42.38 -32.67
CA PRO A 887 -35.40 41.31 -33.40
C PRO A 887 -33.92 41.61 -33.80
N ALA A 888 -33.33 40.62 -34.52
CA ALA A 888 -32.37 40.72 -35.64
C ALA A 888 -30.86 40.42 -35.42
N THR A 889 -30.41 39.42 -36.20
CA THR A 889 -29.06 38.93 -36.53
C THR A 889 -28.14 40.02 -37.10
N PRO A 890 -26.78 39.92 -37.00
CA PRO A 890 -26.01 39.18 -38.02
C PRO A 890 -24.69 38.53 -37.58
N ALA A 891 -24.09 37.84 -38.56
CA ALA A 891 -22.92 36.97 -38.57
C ALA A 891 -21.56 37.60 -38.18
N GLY A 892 -20.61 36.75 -37.78
CA GLY A 892 -19.20 37.08 -37.56
C GLY A 892 -18.28 36.80 -38.76
N PRO A 893 -17.06 37.38 -38.82
CA PRO A 893 -16.06 37.04 -39.82
C PRO A 893 -14.75 36.42 -39.28
N GLN A 894 -14.34 35.37 -39.99
CA GLN A 894 -13.01 34.95 -40.46
C GLN A 894 -11.69 35.39 -39.77
N ALA A 895 -10.81 34.37 -39.63
CA ALA A 895 -9.39 34.46 -39.31
C ALA A 895 -8.50 34.76 -40.53
N SER A 896 -7.36 35.42 -40.29
CA SER A 896 -6.31 35.70 -41.29
C SER A 896 -4.91 35.30 -40.81
N LYS A 897 -4.03 35.06 -41.80
CA LYS A 897 -2.75 34.33 -41.79
C LYS A 897 -1.52 35.20 -41.44
N SER A 898 -0.41 34.57 -41.06
CA SER A 898 0.94 34.87 -41.62
C SER A 898 1.91 33.67 -41.53
N LYS A 899 3.00 33.71 -42.31
CA LYS A 899 3.76 32.60 -42.97
C LYS A 899 5.12 32.25 -42.33
N SER A 900 5.63 31.04 -42.60
CA SER A 900 6.98 30.66 -43.16
C SER A 900 7.26 29.18 -42.81
N SER A 901 8.01 28.30 -43.51
CA SER A 901 9.01 28.37 -44.59
C SER A 901 9.19 26.98 -45.27
N LEU A 902 9.79 26.95 -46.48
CA LEU A 902 10.72 25.95 -47.09
C LEU A 902 10.40 24.44 -46.96
N GLY A 903 10.31 23.60 -48.00
CA GLY A 903 10.98 23.57 -49.30
C GLY A 903 12.04 22.44 -49.33
N LYS A 904 11.72 21.26 -49.91
CA LYS A 904 12.73 20.26 -50.31
C LYS A 904 12.29 19.46 -51.54
N PHE A 905 13.20 19.39 -52.51
CA PHE A 905 13.09 18.78 -53.84
C PHE A 905 13.67 17.35 -53.86
N GLY A 906 13.05 16.46 -54.66
CA GLY A 906 13.63 15.32 -55.40
C GLY A 906 14.13 14.11 -54.58
N ARG A 907 13.98 12.84 -54.99
CA ARG A 907 14.02 12.27 -56.35
C ARG A 907 13.60 10.77 -56.30
N LEU A 908 13.12 10.28 -57.45
CA LEU A 908 13.17 8.91 -58.00
C LEU A 908 12.17 7.83 -57.50
N GLY A 909 11.46 7.22 -58.46
CA GLY A 909 10.85 5.90 -58.31
C GLY A 909 9.56 5.72 -59.12
N GLY A 910 9.70 5.44 -60.42
CA GLY A 910 8.60 5.23 -61.35
C GLY A 910 7.84 3.90 -61.14
N ALA A 911 6.59 3.94 -61.60
CA ALA A 911 5.54 2.94 -61.47
C ALA A 911 5.83 1.60 -62.16
N VAL A 912 5.34 0.51 -61.55
CA VAL A 912 4.95 -0.71 -62.24
C VAL A 912 3.49 -1.03 -61.87
N SER A 913 2.73 -1.25 -62.94
CA SER A 913 1.31 -1.57 -63.04
C SER A 913 0.89 -2.79 -62.21
N GLY A 914 -0.35 -2.73 -61.71
CA GLY A 914 -0.93 -3.77 -60.88
C GLY A 914 -1.37 -5.05 -61.61
N SER A 915 -1.74 -6.02 -60.78
CA SER A 915 -2.71 -7.06 -61.13
C SER A 915 -3.45 -7.48 -59.85
N ARG A 916 -4.77 -7.44 -59.91
CA ARG A 916 -5.75 -8.14 -59.04
C ARG A 916 -5.61 -9.69 -59.26
N PRO A 917 -6.33 -10.61 -58.58
CA PRO A 917 -7.56 -10.43 -57.76
C PRO A 917 -7.68 -11.29 -56.46
N LYS A 918 -8.77 -11.00 -55.71
CA LYS A 918 -9.64 -11.92 -54.91
C LYS A 918 -8.93 -12.85 -53.91
N ARG A 919 -9.16 -12.71 -52.60
CA ARG A 919 -10.45 -12.96 -51.93
C ARG A 919 -10.49 -12.29 -50.57
#